data_AF-A0A954PJ86-F1
#
_entry.id   AF-A0A954PJ86-F1
#
_cell.length_a   1.000
_cell.length_b   1.000
_cell.length_c   1.000
_cell.angle_alpha   90.00
_cell.angle_beta   90.00
_cell.angle_gamma   90.00
#
_symmetry.space_group_name_H-M   'P 1'
#
loop_
_entity.id
_entity.type
_entity.pdbx_description
1 polymer ?
#
loop_
_entity_poly.entity_id
_entity_poly.type
_entity_poly.pdbx_seq_one_letter_code
_entity_poly.pdbx_strand_id
1 'polypeptide(L)'
;MRYWRTTLDLLKTFLLLLPATTAAAQLLPAVHREPQYPAKDSRVLLSDEAIMRARGYVEQYAEARAIAQGIMSQADKWLEWDDAALRGLATTADVPRAFNVGTAGCPKCGQEIYAKGGTYPWIIDPKRPFTVQCPVDGSIYPSNDFAAHYAAGLPAEASLAGDYADAGRGWVSSEGEKYWFVAYANHWTWQTHTIPAARNLAQAYILTGDARYGRKAAVLLDRIAEVYPNMDYHSQSRYGELQAGRGGRYEGKILNAIWEANVLTHLAEAYDYSWECIDDSTVAGKSGAEVRANIEANLLEEGIEAYFEDKILGNFGMHQKALVYAGLVRQYGPQKEWFDSLLHDAGADDRRTGLQYALYNLVYRDGAPYETAPGYNFSWVENLTTIADALQRAGYEVHRIPKMRRLYDAVLDVVNIGAHTPAVGDSGSVRGGMVGRNASVFQSAYRAYGDPRYRAHLASMGAVGAAGLRDFESLFHPLVEPLQTGEAELPTPRSRVLDGYGMAILNNPADSISLSLYYGYRGGHGHFDRLHFDLFASGMPLTPDTGYPDFMNAYVPGIYTWSKNTIAHNTVTVDASRQQNNQPGVVQLFVDAEFARALDVDAAETYDATSMYRRQMVMVDVDEANSYVIDTFTTHGGEQRDYSLHGPVGEFETLSGSWSEPAPGTLAGATVPLGEIYDDAKLAAPDFNGSYTNYSGSGFQHLQAAQRLQQGHALAEWRPNGNEKARLRIHALSEHQDIMLARAQVSPVKHKDKLTYLILRDQGDNTASRFVTLLEPSNNGQPLVAGARLQALDSGEGVVISVSLTKAPSSRRDLIVVNSNPGASMRLADGSLETDAAFAVVRFEEDRLQRVWFAGGEELRVGAERWKHQPQLFGSVTDIDAQRNAVLIAAQENVPNLESLVGQAVHFSNDSRRTTHTVVAAARTGEGVQLTLRDDLRVGRLRLDAVEAERLTSPTGLAFAAVYRGRYAASDDLRSIAPLDQVRRGRIRLKDPLSEQGQAHFRAGKDAWILDVGPGDRL
;
A
#
# COMPACT_ATOMS: atom_id res chain seq x y z
N MET A 1 25.78 31.86 45.04
CA MET A 1 25.90 33.19 45.68
C MET A 1 26.13 34.22 44.58
N ARG A 2 25.30 35.29 44.59
CA ARG A 2 25.50 36.60 43.93
C ARG A 2 25.66 36.61 42.41
N TYR A 3 24.55 36.77 41.69
CA TYR A 3 24.29 37.87 40.72
C TYR A 3 22.92 37.64 40.05
N TRP A 4 21.86 37.71 40.84
CA TRP A 4 20.45 37.77 40.39
C TRP A 4 19.69 38.55 41.46
N ARG A 5 19.64 39.89 41.39
CA ARG A 5 18.74 40.71 42.24
C ARG A 5 18.61 42.21 41.94
N THR A 6 18.96 42.72 40.76
CA THR A 6 18.87 44.17 40.48
C THR A 6 18.33 44.52 39.10
N THR A 7 17.23 43.87 38.69
CA THR A 7 16.43 44.30 37.52
C THR A 7 14.91 44.05 37.68
N LEU A 8 14.44 43.65 38.87
CA LEU A 8 13.02 43.39 39.13
C LEU A 8 12.25 44.52 39.84
N ASP A 9 12.93 45.52 40.39
CA ASP A 9 12.29 46.59 41.19
C ASP A 9 12.20 47.96 40.50
N LEU A 10 12.74 48.11 39.28
CA LEU A 10 12.56 49.33 38.46
C LEU A 10 11.41 49.23 37.44
N LEU A 11 10.81 48.04 37.27
CA LEU A 11 9.67 47.81 36.37
C LEU A 11 8.30 47.94 37.05
N LYS A 12 8.26 48.14 38.37
CA LYS A 12 7.00 48.17 39.16
C LYS A 12 6.40 49.57 39.37
N THR A 13 6.98 50.64 38.82
CA THR A 13 6.46 52.01 39.03
C THR A 13 6.18 52.78 37.73
N PHE A 14 6.34 52.15 36.55
CA PHE A 14 5.97 52.73 35.26
C PHE A 14 4.76 52.05 34.59
N LEU A 15 3.91 51.40 35.40
CA LEU A 15 2.82 50.54 34.96
C LEU A 15 1.46 50.93 35.58
N LEU A 16 1.22 52.24 35.78
CA LEU A 16 -0.03 52.71 36.41
C LEU A 16 -0.72 53.92 35.76
N LEU A 17 -0.30 54.39 34.57
CA LEU A 17 -1.03 55.45 33.83
C LEU A 17 -0.91 55.30 32.31
N LEU A 18 -1.35 54.17 31.77
CA LEU A 18 -1.80 54.09 30.38
C LEU A 18 -3.25 53.64 30.39
N PRO A 19 -4.17 54.33 29.69
CA PRO A 19 -5.54 53.86 29.60
C PRO A 19 -5.51 52.47 28.97
N ALA A 20 -6.19 51.51 29.59
CA ALA A 20 -6.53 50.26 28.93
C ALA A 20 -7.47 50.60 27.76
N THR A 21 -6.90 50.93 26.60
CA THR A 21 -7.63 50.78 25.36
C THR A 21 -7.81 49.29 25.19
N THR A 22 -9.02 48.81 25.48
CA THR A 22 -9.55 47.56 24.91
C THR A 22 -9.48 47.71 23.40
N ALA A 23 -8.33 47.38 22.80
CA ALA A 23 -8.27 47.12 21.39
C ALA A 23 -9.16 45.89 21.18
N ALA A 24 -10.33 46.10 20.57
CA ALA A 24 -11.14 44.99 20.08
C ALA A 24 -10.22 44.12 19.23
N ALA A 25 -10.15 42.82 19.53
CA ALA A 25 -9.48 41.89 18.63
C ALA A 25 -10.08 42.10 17.23
N GLN A 26 -9.22 42.32 16.24
CA GLN A 26 -9.59 42.35 14.84
C GLN A 26 -9.05 41.06 14.23
N LEU A 27 -9.84 40.43 13.36
CA LEU A 27 -9.37 39.29 12.57
C LEU A 27 -8.07 39.65 11.85
N LEU A 28 -7.20 38.67 11.64
CA LEU A 28 -5.94 38.88 10.95
C LEU A 28 -6.21 39.55 9.58
N PRO A 29 -5.56 40.70 9.30
CA PRO A 29 -5.74 41.38 8.03
C PRO A 29 -5.22 40.51 6.89
N ALA A 30 -5.81 40.67 5.70
CA ALA A 30 -5.29 40.03 4.50
C ALA A 30 -3.84 40.47 4.23
N VAL A 31 -3.02 39.52 3.79
CA VAL A 31 -1.66 39.84 3.34
C VAL A 31 -1.73 40.22 1.87
N HIS A 32 -1.16 41.36 1.52
CA HIS A 32 -1.07 41.82 0.15
C HIS A 32 0.33 41.52 -0.39
N ARG A 33 0.42 40.51 -1.26
CA ARG A 33 1.61 40.23 -2.09
C ARG A 33 1.35 40.72 -3.51
N GLU A 34 2.40 41.22 -4.16
CA GLU A 34 2.40 41.49 -5.60
C GLU A 34 2.95 40.25 -6.34
N PRO A 35 2.41 39.90 -7.53
CA PRO A 35 2.94 38.79 -8.32
C PRO A 35 4.42 39.00 -8.67
N GLN A 36 5.24 37.96 -8.47
CA GLN A 36 6.67 38.00 -8.81
C GLN A 36 6.92 37.90 -10.31
N TYR A 37 5.96 37.37 -11.08
CA TYR A 37 6.07 37.18 -12.52
C TYR A 37 4.85 37.79 -13.25
N PRO A 38 4.90 37.98 -14.58
CA PRO A 38 3.75 38.43 -15.36
C PRO A 38 2.51 37.56 -15.13
N ALA A 39 1.32 38.17 -15.13
CA ALA A 39 0.07 37.45 -14.97
C ALA A 39 -0.18 36.47 -16.12
N LYS A 40 -0.83 35.33 -15.85
CA LYS A 40 -1.18 34.38 -16.92
C LYS A 40 -2.17 35.00 -17.90
N ASP A 41 -2.01 34.67 -19.18
CA ASP A 41 -2.78 35.25 -20.29
C ASP A 41 -3.63 34.24 -21.06
N SER A 42 -3.62 32.97 -20.64
CA SER A 42 -4.40 31.90 -21.27
C SER A 42 -4.62 30.71 -20.34
N ARG A 43 -5.66 29.91 -20.58
CA ARG A 43 -5.84 28.59 -19.96
C ARG A 43 -4.77 27.62 -20.47
N VAL A 44 -4.19 26.79 -19.59
CA VAL A 44 -3.07 25.89 -19.96
C VAL A 44 -3.34 24.40 -19.69
N LEU A 45 -4.24 24.06 -18.75
CA LEU A 45 -4.52 22.68 -18.36
C LEU A 45 -5.51 21.97 -19.28
N LEU A 46 -6.28 22.68 -20.11
CA LEU A 46 -7.17 22.08 -21.11
C LEU A 46 -7.16 22.92 -22.39
N SER A 47 -6.93 22.26 -23.52
CA SER A 47 -7.02 22.92 -24.84
C SER A 47 -8.47 23.10 -25.26
N ASP A 48 -8.73 24.04 -26.15
CA ASP A 48 -10.07 24.27 -26.70
C ASP A 48 -10.61 23.02 -27.40
N GLU A 49 -9.73 22.27 -28.09
CA GLU A 49 -10.09 20.99 -28.70
C GLU A 49 -10.57 19.96 -27.67
N ALA A 50 -9.87 19.85 -26.53
CA ALA A 50 -10.27 18.93 -25.47
C ALA A 50 -11.63 19.33 -24.87
N ILE A 51 -11.88 20.63 -24.68
CA ILE A 51 -13.16 21.14 -24.18
C ILE A 51 -14.29 20.89 -25.18
N MET A 52 -14.06 21.14 -26.48
CA MET A 52 -15.04 20.84 -27.53
C MET A 52 -15.37 19.36 -27.58
N ARG A 53 -14.37 18.48 -27.42
CA ARG A 53 -14.58 17.03 -27.31
C ARG A 53 -15.45 16.67 -26.12
N ALA A 54 -15.10 17.17 -24.93
CA ALA A 54 -15.87 16.91 -23.71
C ALA A 54 -17.33 17.36 -23.85
N ARG A 55 -17.57 18.57 -24.38
CA ARG A 55 -18.93 19.08 -24.65
C ARG A 55 -19.67 18.23 -25.69
N GLY A 56 -19.00 17.84 -26.77
CA GLY A 56 -19.57 16.93 -27.77
C GLY A 56 -19.93 15.56 -27.17
N TYR A 57 -19.11 15.03 -26.26
CA TYR A 57 -19.43 13.80 -25.53
C TYR A 57 -20.64 13.97 -24.61
N VAL A 58 -20.77 15.10 -23.90
CA VAL A 58 -21.95 15.41 -23.10
C VAL A 58 -23.21 15.48 -23.98
N GLU A 59 -23.13 15.99 -25.20
CA GLU A 59 -24.28 15.95 -26.13
C GLU A 59 -24.59 14.53 -26.60
N GLN A 60 -23.56 13.72 -26.88
CA GLN A 60 -23.70 12.43 -27.54
C GLN A 60 -24.01 11.26 -26.58
N TYR A 61 -23.30 11.13 -25.47
CA TYR A 61 -23.26 9.93 -24.62
C TYR A 61 -23.98 10.14 -23.29
N ALA A 62 -24.72 9.12 -22.83
CA ALA A 62 -25.47 9.19 -21.56
C ALA A 62 -24.52 9.21 -20.35
N GLU A 63 -23.42 8.48 -20.44
CA GLU A 63 -22.36 8.39 -19.43
C GLU A 63 -21.71 9.75 -19.20
N ALA A 64 -21.37 10.46 -20.28
CA ALA A 64 -20.85 11.82 -20.20
C ALA A 64 -21.86 12.81 -19.60
N ARG A 65 -23.15 12.71 -19.99
CA ARG A 65 -24.21 13.52 -19.37
C ARG A 65 -24.32 13.28 -17.89
N ALA A 66 -24.21 12.03 -17.43
CA ALA A 66 -24.28 11.71 -16.01
C ALA A 66 -23.13 12.36 -15.22
N ILE A 67 -21.91 12.36 -15.77
CA ILE A 67 -20.76 13.05 -15.17
C ILE A 67 -21.02 14.56 -15.09
N ALA A 68 -21.43 15.18 -16.21
CA ALA A 68 -21.71 16.61 -16.26
C ALA A 68 -22.84 17.01 -15.29
N GLN A 69 -23.94 16.26 -15.25
CA GLN A 69 -25.06 16.48 -14.33
C GLN A 69 -24.63 16.30 -12.87
N GLY A 70 -23.78 15.32 -12.57
CA GLY A 70 -23.22 15.13 -11.23
C GLY A 70 -22.44 16.37 -10.78
N ILE A 71 -21.55 16.89 -11.63
CA ILE A 71 -20.77 18.11 -11.35
C ILE A 71 -21.69 19.33 -11.22
N MET A 72 -22.62 19.53 -12.15
CA MET A 72 -23.59 20.62 -12.12
C MET A 72 -24.44 20.58 -10.85
N SER A 73 -24.93 19.41 -10.42
CA SER A 73 -25.73 19.29 -9.19
C SER A 73 -24.95 19.74 -7.94
N GLN A 74 -23.64 19.51 -7.92
CA GLN A 74 -22.78 19.98 -6.83
C GLN A 74 -22.42 21.46 -6.95
N ALA A 75 -22.46 22.03 -8.16
CA ALA A 75 -22.17 23.43 -8.45
C ALA A 75 -23.40 24.34 -8.27
N ASP A 76 -24.59 23.90 -8.70
CA ASP A 76 -25.84 24.67 -8.78
C ASP A 76 -26.24 25.26 -7.43
N LYS A 77 -26.08 24.49 -6.35
CA LYS A 77 -26.39 24.94 -4.99
C LYS A 77 -25.62 26.20 -4.57
N TRP A 78 -24.48 26.48 -5.19
CA TRP A 78 -23.66 27.67 -4.91
C TRP A 78 -24.03 28.87 -5.79
N LEU A 79 -24.75 28.68 -6.89
CA LEU A 79 -25.26 29.78 -7.71
C LEU A 79 -26.32 30.60 -6.96
N GLU A 80 -27.07 29.97 -6.06
CA GLU A 80 -28.10 30.60 -5.23
C GLU A 80 -27.52 31.47 -4.11
N TRP A 81 -26.24 31.28 -3.76
CA TRP A 81 -25.58 32.05 -2.70
C TRP A 81 -25.17 33.41 -3.26
N ASP A 82 -25.42 34.49 -2.51
CA ASP A 82 -24.81 35.77 -2.86
C ASP A 82 -23.27 35.72 -2.67
N ASP A 83 -22.58 36.67 -3.29
CA ASP A 83 -21.11 36.67 -3.30
C ASP A 83 -20.52 36.83 -1.88
N ALA A 84 -21.21 37.55 -0.98
CA ALA A 84 -20.74 37.76 0.39
C ALA A 84 -20.85 36.46 1.22
N ALA A 85 -21.97 35.76 1.13
CA ALA A 85 -22.19 34.47 1.77
C ALA A 85 -21.21 33.42 1.24
N LEU A 86 -20.98 33.38 -0.08
CA LEU A 86 -20.03 32.44 -0.68
C LEU A 86 -18.61 32.68 -0.18
N ARG A 87 -18.17 33.96 -0.13
CA ARG A 87 -16.88 34.34 0.45
C ARG A 87 -16.80 33.99 1.95
N GLY A 88 -17.91 34.04 2.67
CA GLY A 88 -17.99 33.66 4.09
C GLY A 88 -17.61 32.20 4.40
N LEU A 89 -17.62 31.30 3.40
CA LEU A 89 -17.15 29.92 3.56
C LEU A 89 -15.64 29.82 3.80
N ALA A 90 -14.87 30.79 3.30
CA ALA A 90 -13.42 30.85 3.44
C ALA A 90 -13.06 31.76 4.62
N THR A 91 -12.87 31.13 5.77
CA THR A 91 -12.59 31.76 7.07
C THR A 91 -11.16 32.31 7.13
N THR A 92 -10.89 33.26 8.03
CA THR A 92 -9.52 33.71 8.31
C THR A 92 -8.76 32.67 9.12
N ALA A 93 -7.44 32.85 9.21
CA ALA A 93 -6.54 31.95 9.89
C ALA A 93 -6.75 31.90 11.43
N ASP A 94 -7.52 32.86 11.97
CA ASP A 94 -7.90 32.94 13.38
C ASP A 94 -8.78 31.78 13.85
N VAL A 95 -9.51 31.13 12.92
CA VAL A 95 -10.36 29.98 13.26
C VAL A 95 -9.54 28.68 13.15
N PRO A 96 -9.38 27.92 14.26
CA PRO A 96 -8.58 26.70 14.24
C PRO A 96 -9.18 25.58 13.37
N ARG A 97 -8.39 24.54 13.10
CA ARG A 97 -8.81 23.33 12.37
C ARG A 97 -8.56 22.04 13.17
N ALA A 98 -9.47 21.07 13.05
CA ALA A 98 -9.30 19.73 13.63
C ALA A 98 -10.07 18.68 12.81
N PHE A 99 -9.41 17.68 12.23
CA PHE A 99 -10.15 16.65 11.46
C PHE A 99 -10.96 15.68 12.33
N ASN A 100 -10.82 15.73 13.66
CA ASN A 100 -11.72 15.09 14.63
C ASN A 100 -12.06 16.03 15.80
N VAL A 101 -13.25 15.86 16.38
CA VAL A 101 -13.67 16.61 17.58
C VAL A 101 -12.87 16.14 18.80
N GLY A 102 -12.62 14.84 18.93
CA GLY A 102 -11.92 14.21 20.05
C GLY A 102 -11.94 12.69 19.87
N THR A 103 -11.49 11.94 20.87
CA THR A 103 -11.53 10.45 20.85
C THR A 103 -12.72 9.89 21.64
N ALA A 104 -13.28 10.64 22.58
CA ALA A 104 -14.42 10.23 23.40
C ALA A 104 -15.76 10.08 22.65
N GLY A 105 -15.87 10.64 21.43
CA GLY A 105 -17.08 10.61 20.62
C GLY A 105 -17.98 11.81 20.86
N CYS A 106 -19.30 11.59 21.00
CA CYS A 106 -20.27 12.64 21.33
C CYS A 106 -20.38 12.81 22.86
N PRO A 107 -20.51 14.04 23.40
CA PRO A 107 -20.76 14.22 24.83
C PRO A 107 -21.99 13.49 25.39
N LYS A 108 -22.98 13.15 24.54
CA LYS A 108 -24.22 12.46 24.95
C LYS A 108 -24.24 10.97 24.64
N CYS A 109 -23.94 10.56 23.41
CA CYS A 109 -23.96 9.13 23.02
C CYS A 109 -22.59 8.45 23.03
N GLY A 110 -21.53 9.14 23.48
CA GLY A 110 -20.18 8.59 23.57
C GLY A 110 -19.69 8.04 22.23
N GLN A 111 -19.14 6.83 22.25
CA GLN A 111 -18.56 6.17 21.08
C GLN A 111 -19.59 5.63 20.08
N GLU A 112 -20.89 5.59 20.41
CA GLU A 112 -21.94 5.13 19.48
C GLU A 112 -21.98 5.93 18.18
N ILE A 113 -21.53 7.19 18.24
CA ILE A 113 -21.42 8.06 17.07
C ILE A 113 -20.58 7.44 15.94
N TYR A 114 -19.49 6.74 16.27
CA TYR A 114 -18.60 6.12 15.29
C TYR A 114 -19.23 4.90 14.62
N ALA A 115 -20.12 4.20 15.34
CA ALA A 115 -20.87 3.08 14.78
C ALA A 115 -21.85 3.55 13.69
N LYS A 116 -22.41 4.77 13.82
CA LYS A 116 -23.37 5.32 12.85
C LYS A 116 -22.69 6.10 11.71
N GLY A 117 -21.71 6.95 12.02
CA GLY A 117 -21.12 7.89 11.06
C GLY A 117 -19.70 7.56 10.60
N GLY A 118 -19.12 6.43 11.04
CA GLY A 118 -17.76 6.04 10.69
C GLY A 118 -16.69 6.94 11.33
N THR A 119 -15.52 7.05 10.69
CA THR A 119 -14.32 7.72 11.24
C THR A 119 -14.52 9.22 11.54
N TYR A 120 -15.28 9.92 10.70
CA TYR A 120 -15.51 11.36 10.78
C TYR A 120 -17.03 11.63 10.79
N PRO A 121 -17.71 11.33 11.92
CA PRO A 121 -19.14 11.06 11.89
C PRO A 121 -20.04 12.29 11.98
N TRP A 122 -19.49 13.48 12.21
CA TRP A 122 -20.28 14.67 12.49
C TRP A 122 -20.80 15.32 11.21
N ILE A 123 -22.07 15.72 11.22
CA ILE A 123 -22.72 16.38 10.08
C ILE A 123 -22.37 17.87 10.10
N ILE A 124 -21.93 18.39 8.95
CA ILE A 124 -21.65 19.82 8.72
C ILE A 124 -22.71 20.38 7.76
N ASP A 125 -23.28 21.52 8.12
CA ASP A 125 -24.21 22.27 7.29
C ASP A 125 -23.60 23.66 7.03
N PRO A 126 -23.22 24.01 5.78
CA PRO A 126 -22.59 25.29 5.48
C PRO A 126 -23.52 26.49 5.75
N LYS A 127 -24.84 26.27 5.86
CA LYS A 127 -25.80 27.32 6.27
C LYS A 127 -25.82 27.57 7.78
N ARG A 128 -25.16 26.71 8.57
CA ARG A 128 -24.97 26.82 10.03
C ARG A 128 -23.47 26.76 10.35
N PRO A 129 -22.72 27.82 9.99
CA PRO A 129 -21.26 27.81 10.09
C PRO A 129 -20.79 27.57 11.52
N PHE A 130 -19.60 26.95 11.65
CA PHE A 130 -18.95 26.65 12.94
C PHE A 130 -19.67 25.67 13.86
N THR A 131 -20.73 25.01 13.38
CA THR A 131 -21.46 24.01 14.15
C THR A 131 -21.28 22.60 13.59
N VAL A 132 -21.43 21.61 14.46
CA VAL A 132 -21.48 20.18 14.14
C VAL A 132 -22.77 19.58 14.67
N GLN A 133 -23.34 18.61 13.95
CA GLN A 133 -24.52 17.88 14.40
C GLN A 133 -24.18 16.39 14.60
N CYS A 134 -24.57 15.83 15.75
CA CYS A 134 -24.46 14.40 16.03
C CYS A 134 -25.47 13.63 15.17
N PRO A 135 -25.05 12.65 14.34
CA PRO A 135 -25.97 11.87 13.53
C PRO A 135 -26.84 10.92 14.37
N VAL A 136 -26.47 10.62 15.62
CA VAL A 136 -27.18 9.66 16.48
C VAL A 136 -28.31 10.34 17.24
N ASP A 137 -27.98 11.34 18.06
CA ASP A 137 -28.93 12.00 18.96
C ASP A 137 -29.47 13.35 18.40
N GLY A 138 -28.91 13.85 17.30
CA GLY A 138 -29.35 15.07 16.64
C GLY A 138 -28.90 16.38 17.30
N SER A 139 -28.16 16.33 18.41
CA SER A 139 -27.65 17.52 19.12
C SER A 139 -26.67 18.30 18.26
N ILE A 140 -26.69 19.62 18.43
CA ILE A 140 -25.83 20.57 17.72
C ILE A 140 -24.83 21.17 18.73
N TYR A 141 -23.58 21.25 18.31
CA TYR A 141 -22.48 21.81 19.09
C TYR A 141 -21.68 22.82 18.25
N PRO A 142 -21.03 23.82 18.88
CA PRO A 142 -21.14 24.13 20.30
C PRO A 142 -22.49 24.78 20.64
N SER A 143 -22.78 24.99 21.93
CA SER A 143 -24.04 25.62 22.36
C SER A 143 -24.07 27.15 22.18
N ASN A 144 -22.91 27.79 21.98
CA ASN A 144 -22.79 29.23 21.77
C ASN A 144 -22.82 29.61 20.28
N ASP A 145 -23.17 30.87 19.99
CA ASP A 145 -23.13 31.43 18.63
C ASP A 145 -21.71 31.89 18.27
N PHE A 146 -20.87 30.94 17.87
CA PHE A 146 -19.51 31.25 17.41
C PHE A 146 -19.52 32.08 16.10
N ALA A 147 -20.58 31.99 15.28
CA ALA A 147 -20.66 32.75 14.04
C ALA A 147 -20.77 34.26 14.31
N ALA A 148 -21.63 34.66 15.26
CA ALA A 148 -21.71 36.03 15.73
C ALA A 148 -20.39 36.50 16.38
N HIS A 149 -19.75 35.62 17.15
CA HIS A 149 -18.44 35.90 17.77
C HIS A 149 -17.34 36.17 16.72
N TYR A 150 -17.29 35.36 15.66
CA TYR A 150 -16.37 35.54 14.54
C TYR A 150 -16.66 36.83 13.75
N ALA A 151 -17.94 37.10 13.45
CA ALA A 151 -18.34 38.32 12.76
C ALA A 151 -18.00 39.61 13.54
N ALA A 152 -17.94 39.52 14.87
CA ALA A 152 -17.55 40.62 15.76
C ALA A 152 -16.03 40.80 15.91
N GLY A 153 -15.19 39.98 15.25
CA GLY A 153 -13.73 40.07 15.31
C GLY A 153 -13.06 39.21 16.38
N LEU A 154 -13.74 38.20 16.92
CA LEU A 154 -13.25 37.36 18.03
C LEU A 154 -12.84 38.18 19.28
N PRO A 155 -13.67 39.13 19.77
CA PRO A 155 -13.34 39.94 20.93
C PRO A 155 -13.15 39.05 22.17
N ALA A 156 -12.17 39.36 23.02
CA ALA A 156 -11.99 38.65 24.28
C ALA A 156 -13.30 38.69 25.10
N GLU A 157 -13.90 37.50 25.30
CA GLU A 157 -15.03 37.20 26.20
C GLU A 157 -16.49 37.43 25.73
N ALA A 158 -16.79 37.79 24.49
CA ALA A 158 -18.20 37.95 24.09
C ALA A 158 -18.88 36.62 23.66
N SER A 159 -19.48 35.91 24.63
CA SER A 159 -20.48 34.80 24.55
C SER A 159 -20.02 33.33 24.69
N LEU A 160 -19.15 33.02 25.65
CA LEU A 160 -18.94 31.62 26.11
C LEU A 160 -20.05 31.12 27.05
N ALA A 161 -21.32 31.23 26.64
CA ALA A 161 -22.46 30.76 27.41
C ALA A 161 -23.02 29.43 26.86
N GLY A 162 -23.48 28.57 27.77
CA GLY A 162 -24.09 27.28 27.44
C GLY A 162 -23.21 26.08 27.81
N ASP A 163 -23.85 24.92 27.96
CA ASP A 163 -23.26 23.69 28.54
C ASP A 163 -22.07 23.14 27.73
N TYR A 164 -21.95 23.52 26.46
CA TYR A 164 -20.92 23.05 25.52
C TYR A 164 -20.28 24.21 24.75
N ALA A 165 -20.09 25.36 25.39
CA ALA A 165 -19.56 26.55 24.74
C ALA A 165 -18.11 26.34 24.26
N ASP A 166 -17.82 26.61 23.00
CA ASP A 166 -16.50 26.49 22.37
C ASP A 166 -16.04 27.86 21.85
N ALA A 167 -14.87 28.29 22.29
CA ALA A 167 -14.22 29.53 21.89
C ALA A 167 -13.43 29.42 20.57
N GLY A 168 -13.56 28.31 19.84
CA GLY A 168 -12.77 27.99 18.66
C GLY A 168 -11.66 26.97 18.91
N ARG A 169 -11.14 26.90 20.15
CA ARG A 169 -10.04 26.01 20.57
C ARG A 169 -10.51 24.81 21.40
N GLY A 170 -11.80 24.49 21.35
CA GLY A 170 -12.42 23.36 21.99
C GLY A 170 -13.02 23.67 23.36
N TRP A 171 -14.07 22.91 23.69
CA TRP A 171 -14.72 22.86 25.00
C TRP A 171 -14.13 21.71 25.84
N VAL A 172 -13.98 21.89 27.15
CA VAL A 172 -13.48 20.86 28.06
C VAL A 172 -14.62 20.43 28.99
N SER A 173 -14.91 19.12 29.05
CA SER A 173 -15.96 18.57 29.92
C SER A 173 -15.56 18.57 31.39
N SER A 174 -16.51 18.29 32.27
CA SER A 174 -16.27 18.10 33.72
C SER A 174 -15.27 17.00 34.03
N GLU A 175 -15.14 16.01 33.16
CA GLU A 175 -14.21 14.88 33.27
C GLU A 175 -12.83 15.19 32.68
N GLY A 176 -12.63 16.39 32.12
CA GLY A 176 -11.35 16.83 31.53
C GLY A 176 -11.20 16.49 30.03
N GLU A 177 -12.22 15.93 29.39
CA GLU A 177 -12.18 15.61 27.95
C GLU A 177 -12.35 16.86 27.10
N LYS A 178 -11.47 17.06 26.11
CA LYS A 178 -11.47 18.23 25.22
C LYS A 178 -12.11 17.92 23.86
N TYR A 179 -13.16 18.66 23.50
CA TYR A 179 -13.95 18.53 22.27
C TYR A 179 -13.79 19.76 21.37
N TRP A 180 -13.27 19.58 20.17
CA TRP A 180 -12.92 20.63 19.21
C TRP A 180 -14.04 20.87 18.18
N PHE A 181 -15.24 21.28 18.63
CA PHE A 181 -16.42 21.39 17.77
C PHE A 181 -16.25 22.42 16.65
N VAL A 182 -15.85 23.65 17.00
CA VAL A 182 -15.69 24.73 16.01
C VAL A 182 -14.56 24.43 15.04
N ALA A 183 -13.43 23.94 15.56
CA ALA A 183 -12.27 23.61 14.73
C ALA A 183 -12.56 22.44 13.77
N TYR A 184 -13.40 21.49 14.19
CA TYR A 184 -13.89 20.43 13.32
C TYR A 184 -14.82 20.95 12.23
N ALA A 185 -15.81 21.75 12.61
CA ALA A 185 -16.72 22.37 11.65
C ALA A 185 -15.95 23.19 10.60
N ASN A 186 -14.96 23.98 11.03
CA ASN A 186 -14.12 24.78 10.13
C ASN A 186 -13.28 23.90 9.20
N HIS A 187 -12.60 22.87 9.74
CA HIS A 187 -11.78 21.95 8.95
C HIS A 187 -12.60 21.28 7.83
N TRP A 188 -13.76 20.75 8.17
CA TRP A 188 -14.61 20.05 7.21
C TRP A 188 -15.38 21.01 6.29
N THR A 189 -15.68 22.24 6.72
CA THR A 189 -16.16 23.28 5.80
C THR A 189 -15.15 23.54 4.69
N TRP A 190 -13.87 23.72 5.03
CA TRP A 190 -12.81 23.81 4.03
C TRP A 190 -12.74 22.57 3.12
N GLN A 191 -12.62 21.39 3.73
CA GLN A 191 -12.36 20.13 3.01
C GLN A 191 -13.53 19.63 2.14
N THR A 192 -14.79 19.74 2.60
CA THR A 192 -15.96 19.16 1.91
C THR A 192 -16.88 20.19 1.28
N HIS A 193 -16.68 21.49 1.52
CA HIS A 193 -17.50 22.55 0.94
C HIS A 193 -16.69 23.59 0.17
N THR A 194 -15.80 24.35 0.82
CA THR A 194 -15.11 25.51 0.23
C THR A 194 -14.23 25.10 -0.96
N ILE A 195 -13.31 24.15 -0.78
CA ILE A 195 -12.41 23.72 -1.86
C ILE A 195 -13.18 22.97 -2.97
N PRO A 196 -14.08 22.01 -2.67
CA PRO A 196 -14.91 21.38 -3.71
C PRO A 196 -15.83 22.34 -4.44
N ALA A 197 -16.35 23.40 -3.80
CA ALA A 197 -17.20 24.40 -4.45
C ALA A 197 -16.42 25.14 -5.55
N ALA A 198 -15.22 25.66 -5.24
CA ALA A 198 -14.38 26.34 -6.22
C ALA A 198 -14.09 25.43 -7.43
N ARG A 199 -13.73 24.17 -7.17
CA ARG A 199 -13.45 23.18 -8.21
C ARG A 199 -14.67 22.83 -9.06
N ASN A 200 -15.79 22.47 -8.43
CA ASN A 200 -17.00 22.03 -9.15
C ASN A 200 -17.63 23.17 -9.96
N LEU A 201 -17.60 24.41 -9.45
CA LEU A 201 -18.02 25.58 -10.20
C LEU A 201 -17.15 25.77 -11.47
N ALA A 202 -15.83 25.69 -11.34
CA ALA A 202 -14.94 25.82 -12.48
C ALA A 202 -15.09 24.68 -13.49
N GLN A 203 -15.24 23.43 -13.04
CA GLN A 203 -15.51 22.28 -13.91
C GLN A 203 -16.86 22.38 -14.61
N ALA A 204 -17.92 22.84 -13.92
CA ALA A 204 -19.22 23.07 -14.53
C ALA A 204 -19.15 24.11 -15.65
N TYR A 205 -18.35 25.17 -15.48
CA TYR A 205 -18.09 26.13 -16.55
C TYR A 205 -17.42 25.48 -17.77
N ILE A 206 -16.39 24.65 -17.56
CA ILE A 206 -15.72 23.93 -18.66
C ILE A 206 -16.72 23.09 -19.46
N LEU A 207 -17.59 22.34 -18.79
CA LEU A 207 -18.54 21.43 -19.44
C LEU A 207 -19.75 22.13 -20.07
N THR A 208 -20.14 23.33 -19.62
CA THR A 208 -21.39 23.99 -20.05
C THR A 208 -21.16 25.28 -20.84
N GLY A 209 -20.05 25.99 -20.59
CA GLY A 209 -19.83 27.34 -21.06
C GLY A 209 -20.62 28.43 -20.32
N ASP A 210 -21.39 28.09 -19.28
CA ASP A 210 -22.18 29.06 -18.52
C ASP A 210 -21.28 29.88 -17.57
N ALA A 211 -21.05 31.14 -17.93
CA ALA A 211 -20.18 32.08 -17.20
C ALA A 211 -20.61 32.32 -15.74
N ARG A 212 -21.87 32.00 -15.35
CA ARG A 212 -22.31 32.11 -13.95
C ARG A 212 -21.48 31.22 -13.04
N TYR A 213 -21.15 30.01 -13.47
CA TYR A 213 -20.31 29.11 -12.68
C TYR A 213 -18.88 29.64 -12.56
N GLY A 214 -18.26 30.04 -13.67
CA GLY A 214 -16.90 30.58 -13.69
C GLY A 214 -16.75 31.83 -12.83
N ARG A 215 -17.72 32.75 -12.87
CA ARG A 215 -17.75 33.94 -12.01
C ARG A 215 -17.83 33.59 -10.53
N LYS A 216 -18.68 32.63 -10.13
CA LYS A 216 -18.78 32.18 -8.73
C LYS A 216 -17.51 31.48 -8.26
N ALA A 217 -16.85 30.71 -9.13
CA ALA A 217 -15.53 30.15 -8.84
C ALA A 217 -14.52 31.26 -8.55
N ALA A 218 -14.46 32.30 -9.40
CA ALA A 218 -13.57 33.44 -9.22
C ALA A 218 -13.82 34.21 -7.91
N VAL A 219 -15.08 34.43 -7.53
CA VAL A 219 -15.46 35.08 -6.24
C VAL A 219 -14.87 34.32 -5.06
N LEU A 220 -14.96 32.99 -5.08
CA LEU A 220 -14.45 32.15 -4.00
C LEU A 220 -12.92 32.05 -4.01
N LEU A 221 -12.31 31.88 -5.18
CA LEU A 221 -10.85 31.83 -5.35
C LEU A 221 -10.17 33.12 -4.89
N ASP A 222 -10.74 34.28 -5.24
CA ASP A 222 -10.25 35.58 -4.76
C ASP A 222 -10.22 35.63 -3.23
N ARG A 223 -11.28 35.17 -2.57
CA ARG A 223 -11.34 35.14 -1.11
C ARG A 223 -10.36 34.13 -0.50
N ILE A 224 -10.22 32.95 -1.09
CA ILE A 224 -9.25 31.95 -0.62
C ILE A 224 -7.84 32.55 -0.71
N ALA A 225 -7.49 33.18 -1.83
CA ALA A 225 -6.20 33.84 -2.02
C ALA A 225 -5.96 34.96 -0.99
N GLU A 226 -6.96 35.77 -0.64
CA GLU A 226 -6.81 36.81 0.40
C GLU A 226 -6.36 36.25 1.77
N VAL A 227 -6.81 35.04 2.13
CA VAL A 227 -6.55 34.46 3.46
C VAL A 227 -5.41 33.46 3.47
N TYR A 228 -5.06 32.88 2.32
CA TYR A 228 -4.09 31.78 2.19
C TYR A 228 -2.68 32.08 2.75
N PRO A 229 -2.10 33.29 2.58
CA PRO A 229 -0.77 33.58 3.13
C PRO A 229 -0.72 33.45 4.66
N ASN A 230 -1.81 33.79 5.35
CA ASN A 230 -1.89 33.67 6.81
C ASN A 230 -2.14 32.24 7.32
N MET A 231 -2.45 31.30 6.42
CA MET A 231 -2.74 29.92 6.82
C MET A 231 -1.47 29.17 7.21
N ASP A 232 -1.46 28.65 8.43
CA ASP A 232 -0.42 27.79 8.98
C ASP A 232 -1.07 26.73 9.88
N TYR A 233 -1.18 25.50 9.37
CA TYR A 233 -1.86 24.42 10.08
C TYR A 233 -1.16 24.06 11.40
N HIS A 234 0.14 24.30 11.50
CA HIS A 234 0.91 23.97 12.70
C HIS A 234 0.50 24.83 13.90
N SER A 235 0.31 26.14 13.73
CA SER A 235 -0.13 27.02 14.83
C SER A 235 -1.66 27.09 14.98
N GLN A 236 -2.39 26.69 13.94
CA GLN A 236 -3.84 26.91 13.83
C GLN A 236 -4.65 25.61 13.81
N SER A 237 -4.12 24.52 14.40
CA SER A 237 -4.86 23.26 14.48
C SER A 237 -4.69 22.55 15.82
N ARG A 238 -5.66 21.67 16.12
CA ARG A 238 -5.57 20.73 17.26
C ARG A 238 -4.28 19.91 17.22
N TYR A 239 -3.95 19.36 16.05
CA TYR A 239 -2.79 18.46 15.91
C TYR A 239 -1.46 19.22 15.98
N GLY A 240 -1.45 20.45 15.46
CA GLY A 240 -0.38 21.39 15.67
C GLY A 240 -0.12 21.68 17.15
N GLU A 241 -1.17 22.00 17.92
CA GLU A 241 -1.09 22.21 19.37
C GLU A 241 -0.59 20.96 20.12
N LEU A 242 -1.11 19.77 19.77
CA LEU A 242 -0.69 18.51 20.37
C LEU A 242 0.78 18.15 20.08
N GLN A 243 1.25 18.38 18.85
CA GLN A 243 2.66 18.12 18.50
C GLN A 243 3.59 19.17 19.10
N ALA A 244 3.22 20.44 19.09
CA ALA A 244 4.00 21.53 19.68
C ALA A 244 4.24 21.32 21.19
N GLY A 245 3.20 20.87 21.92
CA GLY A 245 3.33 20.51 23.34
C GLY A 245 4.31 19.37 23.63
N ARG A 246 4.74 18.64 22.59
CA ARG A 246 5.71 17.54 22.64
C ARG A 246 7.05 17.88 21.97
N GLY A 247 7.25 19.15 21.58
CA GLY A 247 8.44 19.62 20.85
C GLY A 247 8.47 19.21 19.37
N GLY A 248 7.35 18.71 18.83
CA GLY A 248 7.20 18.32 17.43
C GLY A 248 6.50 19.37 16.58
N ARG A 249 6.50 19.15 15.25
CA ARG A 249 5.83 19.99 14.26
C ARG A 249 4.74 19.20 13.51
N TYR A 250 3.68 19.88 13.09
CA TYR A 250 2.58 19.28 12.31
C TYR A 250 2.16 20.26 11.20
N GLU A 251 2.97 20.25 10.13
CA GLU A 251 2.93 21.24 9.07
C GLU A 251 1.66 21.20 8.21
N GLY A 252 1.45 22.28 7.47
CA GLY A 252 0.34 22.46 6.54
C GLY A 252 -0.01 23.93 6.32
N LYS A 253 -0.84 24.23 5.33
CA LYS A 253 -1.43 25.57 5.13
C LYS A 253 -2.88 25.54 5.59
N ILE A 254 -3.89 25.48 4.71
CA ILE A 254 -5.30 25.39 5.13
C ILE A 254 -5.53 24.08 5.90
N LEU A 255 -5.01 22.97 5.39
CA LEU A 255 -5.10 21.64 5.97
C LEU A 255 -3.70 21.12 6.31
N ASN A 256 -3.61 19.90 6.88
CA ASN A 256 -2.32 19.25 7.12
C ASN A 256 -1.56 19.04 5.81
N ALA A 257 -0.23 18.97 5.86
CA ALA A 257 0.65 18.96 4.69
C ALA A 257 0.28 17.90 3.62
N ILE A 258 -0.26 16.74 4.01
CA ILE A 258 -0.68 15.70 3.07
C ILE A 258 -1.91 16.15 2.28
N TRP A 259 -2.91 16.68 2.97
CA TRP A 259 -4.17 17.10 2.33
C TRP A 259 -3.99 18.40 1.55
N GLU A 260 -3.08 19.26 2.01
CA GLU A 260 -2.71 20.51 1.35
C GLU A 260 -2.21 20.30 -0.10
N ALA A 261 -1.61 19.14 -0.39
CA ALA A 261 -1.21 18.79 -1.75
C ALA A 261 -2.41 18.75 -2.72
N ASN A 262 -3.55 18.22 -2.27
CA ASN A 262 -4.77 18.24 -3.06
C ASN A 262 -5.42 19.63 -3.08
N VAL A 263 -5.30 20.42 -2.00
CA VAL A 263 -5.81 21.80 -1.94
C VAL A 263 -5.17 22.64 -3.04
N LEU A 264 -3.84 22.71 -3.09
CA LEU A 264 -3.14 23.50 -4.10
C LEU A 264 -3.45 23.00 -5.52
N THR A 265 -3.47 21.68 -5.74
CA THR A 265 -3.82 21.08 -7.04
C THR A 265 -5.21 21.53 -7.50
N HIS A 266 -6.24 21.37 -6.65
CA HIS A 266 -7.62 21.68 -7.00
C HIS A 266 -7.87 23.18 -7.20
N LEU A 267 -7.20 24.04 -6.43
CA LEU A 267 -7.39 25.48 -6.57
C LEU A 267 -6.63 26.03 -7.79
N ALA A 268 -5.47 25.47 -8.14
CA ALA A 268 -4.79 25.77 -9.41
C ALA A 268 -5.65 25.35 -10.60
N GLU A 269 -6.26 24.14 -10.55
CA GLU A 269 -7.23 23.67 -11.56
C GLU A 269 -8.42 24.64 -11.68
N ALA A 270 -9.04 25.01 -10.55
CA ALA A 270 -10.20 25.90 -10.55
C ALA A 270 -9.88 27.29 -11.13
N TYR A 271 -8.71 27.84 -10.80
CA TYR A 271 -8.26 29.11 -11.37
C TYR A 271 -8.03 29.01 -12.88
N ASP A 272 -7.37 27.95 -13.34
CA ASP A 272 -7.10 27.77 -14.77
C ASP A 272 -8.40 27.61 -15.58
N TYR A 273 -9.33 26.81 -15.07
CA TYR A 273 -10.60 26.53 -15.74
C TYR A 273 -11.55 27.73 -15.77
N SER A 274 -11.54 28.59 -14.75
CA SER A 274 -12.39 29.77 -14.68
C SER A 274 -11.75 31.04 -15.25
N TRP A 275 -10.51 30.97 -15.73
CA TRP A 275 -9.70 32.13 -16.14
C TRP A 275 -10.42 33.08 -17.10
N GLU A 276 -11.12 32.54 -18.12
CA GLU A 276 -11.86 33.32 -19.12
C GLU A 276 -13.00 34.16 -18.52
N CYS A 277 -13.54 33.77 -17.35
CA CYS A 277 -14.64 34.47 -16.68
C CYS A 277 -14.18 35.61 -15.75
N ILE A 278 -12.87 35.79 -15.57
CA ILE A 278 -12.33 36.74 -14.59
C ILE A 278 -12.28 38.17 -15.14
N ASP A 279 -12.03 38.35 -16.45
CA ASP A 279 -11.89 39.68 -17.06
C ASP A 279 -13.21 40.32 -17.49
N ASP A 280 -14.27 39.53 -17.67
CA ASP A 280 -15.53 39.99 -18.28
C ASP A 280 -16.40 40.84 -17.33
N SER A 281 -16.12 40.87 -16.02
CA SER A 281 -16.90 41.64 -15.04
C SER A 281 -16.12 41.90 -13.75
N THR A 282 -16.65 42.76 -12.88
CA THR A 282 -16.09 42.89 -11.52
C THR A 282 -16.42 41.66 -10.66
N VAL A 283 -15.40 41.16 -9.99
CA VAL A 283 -15.50 40.03 -9.05
C VAL A 283 -15.26 40.58 -7.66
N ALA A 284 -16.27 40.50 -6.79
CA ALA A 284 -16.21 41.07 -5.44
C ALA A 284 -15.76 42.56 -5.40
N GLY A 285 -16.11 43.34 -6.43
CA GLY A 285 -15.74 44.76 -6.53
C GLY A 285 -14.33 45.04 -7.09
N LYS A 286 -13.57 44.00 -7.44
CA LYS A 286 -12.23 44.10 -8.06
C LYS A 286 -12.30 43.91 -9.57
N SER A 287 -11.36 44.51 -10.29
CA SER A 287 -11.11 44.23 -11.70
C SER A 287 -10.52 42.83 -11.89
N GLY A 288 -10.65 42.26 -13.10
CA GLY A 288 -10.08 40.95 -13.42
C GLY A 288 -8.56 40.90 -13.19
N ALA A 289 -7.84 41.98 -13.51
CA ALA A 289 -6.41 42.11 -13.28
C ALA A 289 -6.05 42.04 -11.79
N GLU A 290 -6.79 42.74 -10.92
CA GLU A 290 -6.59 42.69 -9.47
C GLU A 290 -6.87 41.30 -8.90
N VAL A 291 -7.91 40.62 -9.40
CA VAL A 291 -8.27 39.25 -8.98
C VAL A 291 -7.17 38.26 -9.37
N ARG A 292 -6.68 38.33 -10.62
CA ARG A 292 -5.54 37.50 -11.06
C ARG A 292 -4.30 37.77 -10.24
N ALA A 293 -3.95 39.03 -10.03
CA ALA A 293 -2.79 39.39 -9.23
C ALA A 293 -2.88 38.80 -7.81
N ASN A 294 -4.05 38.90 -7.17
CA ASN A 294 -4.29 38.32 -5.85
C ASN A 294 -4.14 36.79 -5.87
N ILE A 295 -4.80 36.09 -6.80
CA ILE A 295 -4.72 34.62 -6.90
C ILE A 295 -3.30 34.14 -7.19
N GLU A 296 -2.61 34.77 -8.13
CA GLU A 296 -1.27 34.34 -8.53
C GLU A 296 -0.24 34.58 -7.43
N ALA A 297 -0.24 35.74 -6.79
CA ALA A 297 0.72 36.07 -5.74
C ALA A 297 0.42 35.33 -4.43
N ASN A 298 -0.83 35.38 -3.96
CA ASN A 298 -1.19 34.93 -2.62
C ASN A 298 -1.61 33.46 -2.54
N LEU A 299 -1.92 32.81 -3.67
CA LEU A 299 -2.26 31.38 -3.70
C LEU A 299 -1.25 30.55 -4.48
N LEU A 300 -0.97 30.86 -5.76
CA LEU A 300 -0.07 30.02 -6.56
C LEU A 300 1.39 30.15 -6.13
N GLU A 301 1.93 31.37 -6.08
CA GLU A 301 3.32 31.60 -5.67
C GLU A 301 3.54 31.21 -4.20
N GLU A 302 2.66 31.65 -3.29
CA GLU A 302 2.67 31.20 -1.88
C GLU A 302 2.58 29.67 -1.75
N GLY A 303 1.76 29.00 -2.56
CA GLY A 303 1.63 27.54 -2.56
C GLY A 303 2.89 26.84 -3.06
N ILE A 304 3.54 27.38 -4.09
CA ILE A 304 4.83 26.87 -4.60
C ILE A 304 5.94 27.07 -3.57
N GLU A 305 5.97 28.22 -2.89
CA GLU A 305 6.89 28.46 -1.76
C GLU A 305 6.62 27.48 -0.61
N ALA A 306 5.36 27.31 -0.23
CA ALA A 306 4.94 26.34 0.79
C ALA A 306 5.28 24.89 0.41
N TYR A 307 5.29 24.54 -0.88
CA TYR A 307 5.84 23.30 -1.36
C TYR A 307 7.32 23.19 -1.01
N PHE A 308 8.17 24.19 -1.28
CA PHE A 308 9.60 24.10 -0.94
C PHE A 308 9.89 24.21 0.56
N GLU A 309 8.95 24.72 1.37
CA GLU A 309 9.05 24.80 2.83
C GLU A 309 8.55 23.54 3.59
N ASP A 310 8.25 22.44 2.89
CA ASP A 310 7.67 21.21 3.48
C ASP A 310 6.28 21.37 4.11
N LYS A 311 5.57 22.47 3.81
CA LYS A 311 4.17 22.67 4.24
C LYS A 311 3.16 21.98 3.31
N ILE A 312 3.59 21.57 2.12
CA ILE A 312 2.82 20.74 1.19
C ILE A 312 3.63 19.47 0.91
N LEU A 313 3.27 18.40 1.60
CA LEU A 313 4.04 17.16 1.63
C LEU A 313 3.14 15.96 1.96
N GLY A 314 2.79 15.20 0.92
CA GLY A 314 2.01 13.97 1.00
C GLY A 314 2.81 12.71 0.67
N ASN A 315 2.13 11.58 0.47
CA ASN A 315 2.74 10.41 -0.16
C ASN A 315 3.39 10.82 -1.50
N PHE A 316 4.39 10.06 -1.93
CA PHE A 316 5.12 10.37 -3.15
C PHE A 316 4.17 10.45 -4.35
N GLY A 317 4.37 11.44 -5.21
CA GLY A 317 3.47 11.81 -6.29
C GLY A 317 2.43 12.87 -5.90
N MET A 318 1.97 12.96 -4.64
CA MET A 318 0.90 13.91 -4.28
C MET A 318 1.38 15.36 -4.35
N HIS A 319 2.48 15.67 -3.68
CA HIS A 319 3.01 17.04 -3.63
C HIS A 319 3.75 17.39 -4.93
N GLN A 320 4.37 16.43 -5.60
CA GLN A 320 4.89 16.59 -6.97
C GLN A 320 3.77 17.04 -7.92
N LYS A 321 2.60 16.39 -7.87
CA LYS A 321 1.41 16.78 -8.65
C LYS A 321 0.98 18.22 -8.33
N ALA A 322 0.98 18.61 -7.06
CA ALA A 322 0.67 19.99 -6.66
C ALA A 322 1.62 21.01 -7.29
N LEU A 323 2.94 20.75 -7.29
CA LEU A 323 3.93 21.60 -7.94
C LEU A 323 3.72 21.64 -9.47
N VAL A 324 3.43 20.50 -10.11
CA VAL A 324 3.20 20.45 -11.56
C VAL A 324 1.99 21.31 -11.94
N TYR A 325 0.86 21.16 -11.25
CA TYR A 325 -0.35 21.92 -11.56
C TYR A 325 -0.16 23.41 -11.27
N ALA A 326 0.32 23.78 -10.09
CA ALA A 326 0.56 25.19 -9.75
C ALA A 326 1.60 25.82 -10.68
N GLY A 327 2.68 25.09 -10.98
CA GLY A 327 3.75 25.53 -11.87
C GLY A 327 3.26 25.76 -13.30
N LEU A 328 2.50 24.82 -13.88
CA LEU A 328 1.91 24.95 -15.21
C LEU A 328 1.01 26.18 -15.28
N VAL A 329 0.05 26.29 -14.34
CA VAL A 329 -0.93 27.38 -14.30
C VAL A 329 -0.28 28.75 -14.07
N ARG A 330 0.87 28.79 -13.38
CA ARG A 330 1.61 30.04 -13.20
C ARG A 330 2.18 30.60 -14.51
N GLN A 331 2.33 29.78 -15.56
CA GLN A 331 2.72 30.10 -16.95
C GLN A 331 4.08 30.79 -17.15
N TYR A 332 4.32 31.93 -16.50
CA TYR A 332 5.49 32.81 -16.66
C TYR A 332 6.49 32.76 -15.51
N GLY A 333 6.29 31.85 -14.54
CA GLY A 333 7.29 31.54 -13.52
C GLY A 333 8.44 30.67 -14.06
N PRO A 334 9.47 30.37 -13.25
CA PRO A 334 10.62 29.53 -13.62
C PRO A 334 10.27 28.03 -13.70
N GLN A 335 9.29 27.67 -14.53
CA GLN A 335 8.77 26.31 -14.68
C GLN A 335 9.86 25.28 -14.94
N LYS A 336 10.83 25.62 -15.80
CA LYS A 336 11.95 24.73 -16.11
C LYS A 336 12.74 24.35 -14.86
N GLU A 337 13.00 25.29 -13.96
CA GLU A 337 13.74 25.03 -12.73
C GLU A 337 12.94 24.14 -11.78
N TRP A 338 11.64 24.43 -11.61
CA TRP A 338 10.75 23.63 -10.78
C TRP A 338 10.61 22.19 -11.29
N PHE A 339 10.40 22.01 -12.59
CA PHE A 339 10.19 20.69 -13.18
C PHE A 339 11.50 19.91 -13.32
N ASP A 340 12.62 20.57 -13.61
CA ASP A 340 13.92 19.91 -13.61
C ASP A 340 14.30 19.41 -12.21
N SER A 341 14.00 20.17 -11.15
CA SER A 341 14.16 19.72 -9.76
C SER A 341 13.32 18.48 -9.49
N LEU A 342 12.03 18.51 -9.85
CA LEU A 342 11.10 17.39 -9.65
C LEU A 342 11.50 16.12 -10.43
N LEU A 343 12.21 16.26 -11.55
CA LEU A 343 12.62 15.14 -12.39
C LEU A 343 14.01 14.61 -12.06
N HIS A 344 14.96 15.48 -11.70
CA HIS A 344 16.39 15.17 -11.69
C HIS A 344 17.08 15.41 -10.35
N ASP A 345 16.38 15.83 -9.29
CA ASP A 345 17.01 15.96 -7.98
C ASP A 345 17.41 14.58 -7.42
N ALA A 346 18.71 14.38 -7.24
CA ALA A 346 19.28 13.15 -6.75
C ALA A 346 19.41 13.13 -5.22
N GLY A 347 18.82 14.08 -4.49
CA GLY A 347 19.05 14.33 -3.06
C GLY A 347 18.75 13.16 -2.10
N ALA A 348 19.04 13.39 -0.83
CA ALA A 348 18.99 12.39 0.24
C ALA A 348 17.57 12.13 0.80
N ASP A 349 16.63 13.04 0.57
CA ASP A 349 15.25 12.92 1.06
C ASP A 349 14.41 12.17 0.04
N ASP A 350 14.06 10.92 0.35
CA ASP A 350 13.21 10.06 -0.48
C ASP A 350 11.85 10.69 -0.79
N ARG A 351 11.37 11.64 0.03
CA ARG A 351 10.10 12.34 -0.23
C ARG A 351 10.23 13.36 -1.37
N ARG A 352 11.42 13.97 -1.53
CA ARG A 352 11.73 15.04 -2.50
C ARG A 352 12.53 14.60 -3.71
N THR A 353 13.08 13.38 -3.67
CA THR A 353 13.90 12.87 -4.77
C THR A 353 13.15 12.91 -6.10
N GLY A 354 13.86 13.28 -7.16
CA GLY A 354 13.30 13.46 -8.48
C GLY A 354 12.84 12.14 -9.11
N LEU A 355 11.85 12.20 -9.99
CA LEU A 355 11.21 11.01 -10.57
C LEU A 355 12.22 10.03 -11.21
N GLN A 356 13.29 10.53 -11.83
CA GLN A 356 14.31 9.69 -12.46
C GLN A 356 15.15 8.86 -11.47
N TYR A 357 15.19 9.24 -10.19
CA TYR A 357 15.83 8.50 -9.11
C TYR A 357 14.79 7.72 -8.30
N ALA A 358 13.64 8.34 -7.98
CA ALA A 358 12.54 7.72 -7.26
C ALA A 358 12.09 6.40 -7.90
N LEU A 359 11.93 6.39 -9.23
CA LEU A 359 11.51 5.21 -9.97
C LEU A 359 12.52 4.05 -9.91
N TYR A 360 13.75 4.26 -9.48
CA TYR A 360 14.74 3.18 -9.32
C TYR A 360 15.10 2.91 -7.87
N ASN A 361 14.88 3.86 -6.96
CA ASN A 361 15.26 3.76 -5.55
C ASN A 361 14.06 3.51 -4.62
N LEU A 362 12.84 3.77 -5.09
CA LEU A 362 11.58 3.64 -4.34
C LEU A 362 10.56 2.76 -5.08
N VAL A 363 10.96 2.08 -6.15
CA VAL A 363 10.12 1.13 -6.89
C VAL A 363 10.92 -0.14 -7.09
N TYR A 364 10.36 -1.27 -6.65
CA TYR A 364 10.96 -2.58 -6.84
C TYR A 364 11.12 -2.89 -8.34
N ARG A 365 12.03 -3.80 -8.66
CA ARG A 365 12.32 -4.18 -10.06
C ARG A 365 11.11 -4.70 -10.84
N ASP A 366 10.11 -5.22 -10.14
CA ASP A 366 8.87 -5.74 -10.72
C ASP A 366 7.81 -4.64 -10.93
N GLY A 367 8.08 -3.41 -10.47
CA GLY A 367 7.22 -2.24 -10.68
C GLY A 367 6.35 -1.84 -9.49
N ALA A 368 6.28 -2.65 -8.43
CA ALA A 368 5.59 -2.24 -7.21
C ALA A 368 6.38 -1.09 -6.53
N PRO A 369 5.76 0.03 -6.16
CA PRO A 369 6.38 1.03 -5.30
C PRO A 369 6.80 0.47 -3.93
N TYR A 370 7.58 1.26 -3.19
CA TYR A 370 8.21 0.90 -1.92
C TYR A 370 7.22 0.56 -0.80
N GLU A 371 5.95 0.94 -0.94
CA GLU A 371 4.97 0.65 0.09
C GLU A 371 4.63 -0.85 0.08
N THR A 372 4.45 -1.42 1.27
CA THR A 372 4.05 -2.83 1.41
C THR A 372 2.62 -3.01 0.93
N ALA A 373 1.77 -2.00 1.13
CA ALA A 373 0.33 -2.06 0.89
C ALA A 373 -0.04 -1.81 -0.59
N PRO A 374 -0.71 -2.76 -1.28
CA PRO A 374 -1.13 -2.58 -2.68
C PRO A 374 -1.96 -1.31 -2.93
N GLY A 375 -2.87 -0.95 -2.01
CA GLY A 375 -3.68 0.27 -2.13
C GLY A 375 -2.85 1.56 -2.15
N TYR A 376 -1.83 1.66 -1.31
CA TYR A 376 -0.93 2.81 -1.31
C TYR A 376 0.01 2.80 -2.52
N ASN A 377 0.51 1.63 -2.92
CA ASN A 377 1.23 1.47 -4.17
C ASN A 377 0.41 1.96 -5.37
N PHE A 378 -0.89 1.67 -5.42
CA PHE A 378 -1.74 2.16 -6.49
C PHE A 378 -1.96 3.67 -6.45
N SER A 379 -2.01 4.29 -5.27
CA SER A 379 -2.03 5.76 -5.14
C SER A 379 -0.81 6.43 -5.78
N TRP A 380 0.37 5.79 -5.73
CA TRP A 380 1.52 6.28 -6.50
C TRP A 380 1.26 6.19 -8.00
N VAL A 381 0.75 5.06 -8.49
CA VAL A 381 0.44 4.87 -9.92
C VAL A 381 -0.55 5.95 -10.39
N GLU A 382 -1.59 6.25 -9.62
CA GLU A 382 -2.56 7.31 -9.92
C GLU A 382 -1.90 8.70 -10.02
N ASN A 383 -1.12 9.08 -9.01
CA ASN A 383 -0.50 10.39 -8.97
C ASN A 383 0.59 10.53 -10.05
N LEU A 384 1.43 9.51 -10.26
CA LEU A 384 2.48 9.53 -11.27
C LEU A 384 1.93 9.51 -12.70
N THR A 385 0.81 8.83 -12.94
CA THR A 385 0.09 8.92 -14.24
C THR A 385 -0.37 10.34 -14.49
N THR A 386 -1.00 10.96 -13.49
CA THR A 386 -1.49 12.34 -13.59
C THR A 386 -0.33 13.33 -13.84
N ILE A 387 0.79 13.14 -13.14
CA ILE A 387 2.01 13.95 -13.35
C ILE A 387 2.55 13.77 -14.76
N ALA A 388 2.66 12.54 -15.24
CA ALA A 388 3.20 12.24 -16.56
C ALA A 388 2.36 12.90 -17.68
N ASP A 389 1.03 12.80 -17.59
CA ASP A 389 0.11 13.40 -18.56
C ASP A 389 0.15 14.94 -18.51
N ALA A 390 0.24 15.53 -17.31
CA ALA A 390 0.34 16.98 -17.16
C ALA A 390 1.67 17.54 -17.68
N LEU A 391 2.80 16.89 -17.35
CA LEU A 391 4.15 17.33 -17.73
C LEU A 391 4.41 17.26 -19.24
N GLN A 392 3.68 16.41 -19.98
CA GLN A 392 3.75 16.38 -21.44
C GLN A 392 3.45 17.76 -22.06
N ARG A 393 2.57 18.55 -21.44
CA ARG A 393 2.24 19.92 -21.89
C ARG A 393 3.41 20.89 -21.80
N ALA A 394 4.33 20.64 -20.87
CA ALA A 394 5.59 21.37 -20.74
C ALA A 394 6.75 20.74 -21.54
N GLY A 395 6.46 19.74 -22.40
CA GLY A 395 7.46 19.09 -23.24
C GLY A 395 8.25 17.96 -22.57
N TYR A 396 7.82 17.48 -21.41
CA TYR A 396 8.48 16.38 -20.69
C TYR A 396 7.75 15.05 -20.91
N GLU A 397 8.45 14.07 -21.50
CA GLU A 397 7.90 12.76 -21.87
C GLU A 397 8.13 11.70 -20.80
N VAL A 398 7.47 11.84 -19.64
CA VAL A 398 7.69 10.98 -18.45
C VAL A 398 7.36 9.50 -18.72
N HIS A 399 6.34 9.20 -19.53
CA HIS A 399 5.99 7.83 -19.94
C HIS A 399 7.11 7.09 -20.70
N ARG A 400 8.11 7.81 -21.22
CA ARG A 400 9.29 7.17 -21.86
C ARG A 400 10.27 6.60 -20.85
N ILE A 401 10.16 6.94 -19.57
CA ILE A 401 11.00 6.35 -18.53
C ILE A 401 10.59 4.88 -18.38
N PRO A 402 11.47 3.90 -18.62
CA PRO A 402 11.07 2.49 -18.69
C PRO A 402 10.33 1.95 -17.46
N LYS A 403 10.65 2.46 -16.25
CA LYS A 403 9.97 2.02 -15.03
C LYS A 403 8.52 2.51 -14.93
N MET A 404 8.12 3.58 -15.62
CA MET A 404 6.72 4.03 -15.62
C MET A 404 5.77 2.94 -16.11
N ARG A 405 6.12 2.22 -17.19
CA ARG A 405 5.32 1.10 -17.67
C ARG A 405 5.14 0.01 -16.61
N ARG A 406 6.21 -0.30 -15.87
CA ARG A 406 6.20 -1.36 -14.85
C ARG A 406 5.27 -1.07 -13.68
N LEU A 407 5.03 0.21 -13.36
CA LEU A 407 4.03 0.60 -12.36
C LEU A 407 2.64 0.04 -12.70
N TYR A 408 2.24 0.09 -13.97
CA TYR A 408 0.96 -0.44 -14.44
C TYR A 408 0.98 -1.97 -14.49
N ASP A 409 2.10 -2.56 -14.94
CA ASP A 409 2.25 -4.02 -15.02
C ASP A 409 2.10 -4.67 -13.64
N ALA A 410 2.74 -4.09 -12.62
CA ALA A 410 2.70 -4.59 -11.24
C ALA A 410 1.27 -4.65 -10.69
N VAL A 411 0.39 -3.71 -11.06
CA VAL A 411 -1.02 -3.71 -10.64
C VAL A 411 -1.77 -4.92 -11.20
N LEU A 412 -1.48 -5.31 -12.44
CA LEU A 412 -2.10 -6.48 -13.06
C LEU A 412 -1.48 -7.79 -12.57
N ASP A 413 -0.17 -7.80 -12.35
CA ASP A 413 0.57 -9.00 -11.98
C ASP A 413 0.25 -9.50 -10.56
N VAL A 414 -0.29 -8.66 -9.67
CA VAL A 414 -0.74 -9.08 -8.32
C VAL A 414 -2.18 -9.59 -8.26
N VAL A 415 -2.91 -9.62 -9.39
CA VAL A 415 -4.33 -10.02 -9.41
C VAL A 415 -4.50 -11.54 -9.29
N ASN A 416 -5.37 -11.96 -8.40
CA ASN A 416 -5.72 -13.34 -8.06
C ASN A 416 -7.14 -13.65 -8.56
N ILE A 417 -7.31 -14.80 -9.22
CA ILE A 417 -8.58 -15.27 -9.80
C ILE A 417 -9.34 -14.21 -10.61
N GLY A 418 -8.59 -13.36 -11.31
CA GLY A 418 -9.09 -12.23 -12.11
C GLY A 418 -9.81 -11.09 -11.35
N ALA A 419 -9.97 -11.16 -10.02
CA ALA A 419 -10.90 -10.29 -9.29
C ALA A 419 -10.39 -9.76 -7.94
N HIS A 420 -9.25 -10.23 -7.45
CA HIS A 420 -8.76 -9.84 -6.12
C HIS A 420 -7.29 -9.46 -6.10
N THR A 421 -6.93 -8.53 -5.22
CA THR A 421 -5.56 -8.25 -4.82
C THR A 421 -5.39 -8.71 -3.36
N PRO A 422 -4.26 -9.33 -2.98
CA PRO A 422 -3.96 -9.68 -1.60
C PRO A 422 -4.11 -8.49 -0.65
N ALA A 423 -4.65 -8.71 0.55
CA ALA A 423 -4.92 -7.64 1.52
C ALA A 423 -3.70 -7.34 2.42
N VAL A 424 -2.50 -7.45 1.85
CA VAL A 424 -1.22 -7.26 2.57
C VAL A 424 -1.01 -5.80 2.97
N GLY A 425 -0.53 -5.60 4.20
CA GLY A 425 -0.30 -4.28 4.79
C GLY A 425 -1.59 -3.46 5.01
N ASP A 426 -1.46 -2.14 5.06
CA ASP A 426 -2.61 -1.22 5.19
C ASP A 426 -3.40 -1.15 3.85
N SER A 427 -4.00 -2.26 3.42
CA SER A 427 -4.74 -2.38 2.15
C SER A 427 -5.86 -3.41 2.25
N GLY A 428 -6.92 -3.23 1.45
CA GLY A 428 -7.98 -4.23 1.32
C GLY A 428 -8.75 -4.50 2.62
N SER A 429 -9.43 -5.63 2.65
CA SER A 429 -10.18 -6.14 3.81
C SER A 429 -10.43 -7.64 3.66
N VAL A 430 -10.94 -8.28 4.70
CA VAL A 430 -11.37 -9.69 4.68
C VAL A 430 -12.44 -10.05 3.65
N ARG A 431 -13.07 -9.04 3.01
CA ARG A 431 -14.09 -9.22 1.98
C ARG A 431 -13.50 -9.29 0.57
N GLY A 432 -12.20 -9.01 0.43
CA GLY A 432 -11.50 -8.98 -0.86
C GLY A 432 -11.88 -7.78 -1.73
N GLY A 433 -11.32 -7.77 -2.92
CA GLY A 433 -11.53 -6.76 -3.96
C GLY A 433 -10.25 -6.57 -4.76
N MET A 434 -10.36 -5.93 -5.93
CA MET A 434 -9.20 -5.66 -6.76
C MET A 434 -8.76 -4.20 -6.59
N VAL A 435 -7.51 -4.01 -6.20
CA VAL A 435 -6.84 -2.71 -6.29
C VAL A 435 -6.52 -2.45 -7.77
N GLY A 436 -6.58 -1.19 -8.20
CA GLY A 436 -6.29 -0.85 -9.60
C GLY A 436 -7.49 -0.80 -10.53
N ARG A 437 -8.71 -0.74 -9.99
CA ARG A 437 -9.95 -0.55 -10.77
C ARG A 437 -10.20 0.91 -11.15
N ASN A 438 -9.21 1.59 -11.75
CA ASN A 438 -9.33 2.98 -12.20
C ASN A 438 -9.23 3.06 -13.74
N ALA A 439 -10.32 3.46 -14.40
CA ALA A 439 -10.36 3.52 -15.86
C ALA A 439 -9.37 4.56 -16.42
N SER A 440 -9.33 5.75 -15.86
CA SER A 440 -8.52 6.87 -16.38
C SER A 440 -7.02 6.56 -16.34
N VAL A 441 -6.54 5.86 -15.30
CA VAL A 441 -5.16 5.39 -15.20
C VAL A 441 -4.82 4.44 -16.36
N PHE A 442 -5.63 3.41 -16.59
CA PHE A 442 -5.34 2.42 -17.62
C PHE A 442 -5.67 2.91 -19.04
N GLN A 443 -6.55 3.89 -19.21
CA GLN A 443 -6.72 4.59 -20.48
C GLN A 443 -5.47 5.41 -20.83
N SER A 444 -4.88 6.10 -19.85
CA SER A 444 -3.60 6.80 -20.04
C SER A 444 -2.48 5.82 -20.39
N ALA A 445 -2.35 4.73 -19.63
CA ALA A 445 -1.37 3.67 -19.93
C ALA A 445 -1.59 3.06 -21.33
N TYR A 446 -2.84 2.79 -21.73
CA TYR A 446 -3.14 2.27 -23.05
C TYR A 446 -2.77 3.25 -24.17
N ARG A 447 -3.07 4.54 -24.02
CA ARG A 447 -2.63 5.57 -24.99
C ARG A 447 -1.12 5.69 -25.07
N ALA A 448 -0.42 5.55 -23.95
CA ALA A 448 1.03 5.66 -23.89
C ALA A 448 1.76 4.46 -24.49
N TYR A 449 1.26 3.24 -24.30
CA TYR A 449 2.01 2.01 -24.62
C TYR A 449 1.33 1.07 -25.62
N GLY A 450 0.02 1.21 -25.87
CA GLY A 450 -0.75 0.32 -26.76
C GLY A 450 -0.83 -1.14 -26.31
N ASP A 451 -0.50 -1.45 -25.05
CA ASP A 451 -0.46 -2.83 -24.55
C ASP A 451 -1.89 -3.40 -24.45
N PRO A 452 -2.19 -4.54 -25.13
CA PRO A 452 -3.53 -5.14 -25.11
C PRO A 452 -3.97 -5.56 -23.70
N ARG A 453 -3.04 -5.79 -22.76
CA ARG A 453 -3.39 -6.08 -21.36
C ARG A 453 -4.15 -4.95 -20.70
N TYR A 454 -3.77 -3.70 -20.96
CA TYR A 454 -4.45 -2.53 -20.38
C TYR A 454 -5.86 -2.38 -20.96
N ARG A 455 -6.03 -2.62 -22.27
CA ARG A 455 -7.35 -2.61 -22.91
C ARG A 455 -8.26 -3.74 -22.40
N ALA A 456 -7.72 -4.94 -22.22
CA ALA A 456 -8.47 -6.07 -21.66
C ALA A 456 -8.85 -5.83 -20.18
N HIS A 457 -7.97 -5.19 -19.39
CA HIS A 457 -8.31 -4.75 -18.03
C HIS A 457 -9.41 -3.68 -18.03
N LEU A 458 -9.36 -2.71 -18.95
CA LEU A 458 -10.46 -1.75 -19.15
C LEU A 458 -11.77 -2.48 -19.50
N ALA A 459 -11.72 -3.48 -20.39
CA ALA A 459 -12.87 -4.28 -20.76
C ALA A 459 -13.44 -5.10 -19.59
N SER A 460 -12.59 -5.69 -18.74
CA SER A 460 -13.01 -6.44 -17.54
C SER A 460 -13.69 -5.54 -16.50
N MET A 461 -13.41 -4.24 -16.54
CA MET A 461 -14.10 -3.23 -15.75
C MET A 461 -15.39 -2.72 -16.40
N GLY A 462 -15.66 -3.05 -17.66
CA GLY A 462 -16.71 -2.46 -18.47
C GLY A 462 -16.42 -1.01 -18.86
N ALA A 463 -15.15 -0.64 -19.00
CA ALA A 463 -14.66 0.74 -19.18
C ALA A 463 -14.10 0.99 -20.59
N VAL A 464 -14.75 0.43 -21.61
CA VAL A 464 -14.43 0.62 -23.04
C VAL A 464 -15.61 1.27 -23.76
N GLY A 465 -15.36 1.90 -24.90
CA GLY A 465 -16.34 2.72 -25.62
C GLY A 465 -16.90 3.83 -24.74
N ALA A 466 -18.18 4.17 -24.91
CA ALA A 466 -18.85 5.20 -24.11
C ALA A 466 -18.88 4.87 -22.60
N ALA A 467 -18.93 3.58 -22.23
CA ALA A 467 -18.88 3.13 -20.83
C ALA A 467 -17.52 3.38 -20.15
N GLY A 468 -16.49 3.73 -20.94
CA GLY A 468 -15.20 4.23 -20.45
C GLY A 468 -15.23 5.67 -19.95
N LEU A 469 -16.29 6.43 -20.23
CA LEU A 469 -16.50 7.77 -19.68
C LEU A 469 -17.02 7.64 -18.24
N ARG A 470 -16.13 7.74 -17.25
CA ARG A 470 -16.45 7.46 -15.83
C ARG A 470 -16.19 8.61 -14.87
N ASP A 471 -15.36 9.56 -15.28
CA ASP A 471 -14.99 10.71 -14.47
C ASP A 471 -14.72 11.94 -15.37
N PHE A 472 -14.49 13.08 -14.73
CA PHE A 472 -14.20 14.33 -15.43
C PHE A 472 -13.04 14.20 -16.43
N GLU A 473 -11.95 13.52 -16.04
CA GLU A 473 -10.74 13.39 -16.86
C GLU A 473 -11.03 12.62 -18.16
N SER A 474 -11.80 11.53 -18.07
CA SER A 474 -12.13 10.68 -19.22
C SER A 474 -12.87 11.42 -20.36
N LEU A 475 -13.50 12.57 -20.08
CA LEU A 475 -14.20 13.38 -21.09
C LEU A 475 -13.25 14.08 -22.08
N PHE A 476 -11.99 14.28 -21.69
CA PHE A 476 -11.03 15.07 -22.45
C PHE A 476 -10.15 14.22 -23.37
N HIS A 477 -10.30 12.90 -23.36
CA HIS A 477 -9.49 11.97 -24.15
C HIS A 477 -10.32 11.18 -25.16
N PRO A 478 -9.72 10.69 -26.25
CA PRO A 478 -10.39 9.74 -27.14
C PRO A 478 -10.86 8.49 -26.39
N LEU A 479 -12.03 7.96 -26.77
CA LEU A 479 -12.54 6.69 -26.26
C LEU A 479 -11.59 5.54 -26.62
N VAL A 480 -11.42 4.61 -25.68
CA VAL A 480 -10.77 3.32 -25.96
C VAL A 480 -11.77 2.41 -26.63
N GLU A 481 -11.40 1.82 -27.75
CA GLU A 481 -12.27 0.94 -28.52
C GLU A 481 -12.64 -0.35 -27.76
N PRO A 482 -13.88 -0.87 -27.92
CA PRO A 482 -14.24 -2.18 -27.39
C PRO A 482 -13.39 -3.31 -27.99
N LEU A 483 -13.22 -4.39 -27.23
CA LEU A 483 -12.62 -5.61 -27.76
C LEU A 483 -13.46 -6.17 -28.91
N GLN A 484 -12.81 -6.60 -29.98
CA GLN A 484 -13.50 -7.20 -31.13
C GLN A 484 -13.88 -8.66 -30.84
N THR A 485 -14.98 -9.14 -31.41
CA THR A 485 -15.38 -10.55 -31.28
C THR A 485 -14.29 -11.46 -31.85
N GLY A 486 -13.70 -12.31 -31.01
CA GLY A 486 -12.60 -13.20 -31.39
C GLY A 486 -11.20 -12.62 -31.20
N GLU A 487 -11.04 -11.38 -30.71
CA GLU A 487 -9.80 -11.01 -30.04
C GLU A 487 -9.62 -11.95 -28.85
N ALA A 488 -8.47 -12.62 -28.79
CA ALA A 488 -8.20 -13.59 -27.74
C ALA A 488 -8.43 -12.96 -26.36
N GLU A 489 -9.23 -13.62 -25.52
CA GLU A 489 -9.15 -13.40 -24.08
C GLU A 489 -7.67 -13.47 -23.69
N LEU A 490 -7.20 -12.54 -22.85
CA LEU A 490 -5.83 -12.61 -22.36
C LEU A 490 -5.59 -14.01 -21.80
N PRO A 491 -4.39 -14.58 -22.02
CA PRO A 491 -4.07 -15.89 -21.46
C PRO A 491 -4.36 -15.91 -19.96
N THR A 492 -5.02 -16.97 -19.49
CA THR A 492 -5.25 -17.20 -18.07
C THR A 492 -3.93 -17.05 -17.31
N PRO A 493 -3.87 -16.21 -16.27
CA PRO A 493 -2.64 -16.02 -15.51
C PRO A 493 -2.12 -17.35 -14.96
N ARG A 494 -0.84 -17.61 -15.22
CA ARG A 494 -0.12 -18.73 -14.61
C ARG A 494 0.46 -18.34 -13.25
N SER A 495 0.92 -19.34 -12.50
CA SER A 495 1.69 -19.12 -11.27
C SER A 495 2.92 -18.26 -11.59
N ARG A 496 3.23 -17.30 -10.73
CA ARG A 496 4.31 -16.33 -10.96
C ARG A 496 4.94 -15.83 -9.67
N VAL A 497 6.16 -15.32 -9.80
CA VAL A 497 6.93 -14.72 -8.72
C VAL A 497 7.19 -13.24 -9.01
N LEU A 498 7.07 -12.39 -8.00
CA LEU A 498 7.38 -10.96 -8.00
C LEU A 498 8.43 -10.75 -6.89
N ASP A 499 9.62 -11.31 -7.09
CA ASP A 499 10.63 -11.49 -6.03
C ASP A 499 11.24 -10.16 -5.52
N GLY A 500 11.18 -9.09 -6.31
CA GLY A 500 11.50 -7.75 -5.84
C GLY A 500 10.49 -7.21 -4.83
N TYR A 501 9.19 -7.28 -5.15
CA TYR A 501 8.12 -6.97 -4.19
C TYR A 501 8.00 -8.01 -3.07
N GLY A 502 8.54 -9.21 -3.31
CA GLY A 502 8.50 -10.38 -2.45
C GLY A 502 7.11 -11.00 -2.34
N MET A 503 6.52 -11.35 -3.48
CA MET A 503 5.25 -12.05 -3.56
C MET A 503 5.38 -13.26 -4.50
N ALA A 504 4.78 -14.38 -4.16
CA ALA A 504 4.67 -15.54 -5.05
C ALA A 504 3.21 -15.99 -5.11
N ILE A 505 2.72 -16.28 -6.32
CA ILE A 505 1.33 -16.62 -6.57
C ILE A 505 1.30 -17.96 -7.28
N LEU A 506 0.54 -18.92 -6.72
CA LEU A 506 0.22 -20.19 -7.35
C LEU A 506 -1.21 -20.14 -7.90
N ASN A 507 -1.42 -20.56 -9.15
CA ASN A 507 -2.72 -20.63 -9.79
C ASN A 507 -2.98 -22.07 -10.26
N ASN A 508 -4.23 -22.53 -10.14
CA ASN A 508 -4.65 -23.73 -10.84
C ASN A 508 -4.92 -23.42 -12.34
N PRO A 509 -5.07 -24.43 -13.21
CA PRO A 509 -5.17 -24.21 -14.66
C PRO A 509 -6.30 -23.28 -15.11
N ALA A 510 -7.45 -23.31 -14.43
CA ALA A 510 -8.59 -22.45 -14.73
C ALA A 510 -8.55 -21.06 -14.07
N ASP A 511 -7.52 -20.74 -13.28
CA ASP A 511 -7.46 -19.55 -12.40
C ASP A 511 -8.72 -19.37 -11.55
N SER A 512 -9.30 -20.49 -11.09
CA SER A 512 -10.43 -20.52 -10.17
C SER A 512 -9.99 -20.66 -8.71
N ILE A 513 -8.74 -21.06 -8.48
CA ILE A 513 -8.09 -21.13 -7.18
C ILE A 513 -6.70 -20.53 -7.31
N SER A 514 -6.38 -19.59 -6.43
CA SER A 514 -5.03 -19.04 -6.33
C SER A 514 -4.59 -18.86 -4.88
N LEU A 515 -3.29 -18.97 -4.66
CA LEU A 515 -2.66 -18.72 -3.36
C LEU A 515 -1.54 -17.71 -3.51
N SER A 516 -1.54 -16.65 -2.71
CA SER A 516 -0.50 -15.63 -2.73
C SER A 516 0.26 -15.59 -1.40
N LEU A 517 1.57 -15.81 -1.45
CA LEU A 517 2.49 -15.78 -0.30
C LEU A 517 3.32 -14.48 -0.31
N TYR A 518 3.27 -13.72 0.78
CA TYR A 518 4.09 -12.52 0.98
C TYR A 518 5.37 -12.80 1.77
N TYR A 519 6.50 -12.38 1.23
CA TYR A 519 7.84 -12.52 1.82
C TYR A 519 8.72 -11.29 1.56
N GLY A 520 8.16 -10.16 1.15
CA GLY A 520 8.89 -8.97 0.69
C GLY A 520 9.30 -7.97 1.74
N TYR A 521 10.38 -7.23 1.50
CA TYR A 521 10.87 -6.20 2.43
C TYR A 521 9.70 -5.31 2.90
N ARG A 522 9.49 -5.20 4.22
CA ARG A 522 8.35 -4.44 4.74
C ARG A 522 8.70 -2.95 4.77
N GLY A 523 8.36 -2.28 3.67
CA GLY A 523 8.46 -0.83 3.51
C GLY A 523 7.38 -0.06 4.26
N GLY A 524 6.97 1.09 3.72
CA GLY A 524 5.87 1.89 4.27
C GLY A 524 4.57 1.09 4.38
N HIS A 525 3.72 1.39 5.37
CA HIS A 525 2.38 0.81 5.48
C HIS A 525 2.31 -0.73 5.56
N GLY A 526 3.39 -1.41 5.97
CA GLY A 526 3.43 -2.86 6.13
C GLY A 526 3.07 -3.38 7.53
N HIS A 527 2.59 -4.62 7.58
CA HIS A 527 2.34 -5.40 8.79
C HIS A 527 3.56 -6.24 9.17
N PHE A 528 3.44 -7.05 10.23
CA PHE A 528 4.47 -7.99 10.67
C PHE A 528 4.06 -9.42 10.33
N ASP A 529 3.88 -9.63 9.04
CA ASP A 529 3.15 -10.71 8.37
C ASP A 529 4.07 -11.53 7.46
N ARG A 530 5.37 -11.64 7.78
CA ARG A 530 6.32 -12.41 6.97
C ARG A 530 5.83 -13.83 6.77
N LEU A 531 5.92 -14.29 5.53
CA LEU A 531 5.41 -15.56 5.04
C LEU A 531 3.89 -15.69 5.08
N HIS A 532 3.07 -14.69 5.43
CA HIS A 532 1.61 -14.78 5.34
C HIS A 532 1.12 -15.22 3.94
N PHE A 533 0.00 -15.95 3.87
CA PHE A 533 -0.69 -16.23 2.61
C PHE A 533 -2.19 -15.92 2.66
N ASP A 534 -2.69 -15.46 1.50
CA ASP A 534 -4.11 -15.46 1.14
C ASP A 534 -4.41 -16.62 0.18
N LEU A 535 -5.52 -17.32 0.37
CA LEU A 535 -6.10 -18.30 -0.56
C LEU A 535 -7.41 -17.75 -1.12
N PHE A 536 -7.56 -17.77 -2.44
CA PHE A 536 -8.75 -17.34 -3.17
C PHE A 536 -9.37 -18.53 -3.89
N ALA A 537 -10.68 -18.68 -3.78
CA ALA A 537 -11.46 -19.62 -4.56
C ALA A 537 -12.93 -19.17 -4.58
N SER A 538 -13.75 -19.76 -5.47
CA SER A 538 -15.19 -19.45 -5.54
C SER A 538 -15.50 -17.96 -5.76
N GLY A 539 -14.57 -17.21 -6.38
CA GLY A 539 -14.70 -15.76 -6.59
C GLY A 539 -14.57 -14.92 -5.32
N MET A 540 -13.91 -15.42 -4.26
CA MET A 540 -13.71 -14.70 -3.00
C MET A 540 -12.43 -15.14 -2.27
N PRO A 541 -11.92 -14.32 -1.33
CA PRO A 541 -10.89 -14.78 -0.41
C PRO A 541 -11.46 -15.78 0.60
N LEU A 542 -10.76 -16.90 0.79
CA LEU A 542 -11.07 -17.93 1.77
C LEU A 542 -10.13 -17.91 2.98
N THR A 543 -8.89 -17.43 2.85
CA THR A 543 -8.00 -17.16 4.00
C THR A 543 -7.46 -15.73 3.96
N PRO A 544 -8.32 -14.69 4.00
CA PRO A 544 -7.89 -13.33 3.77
C PRO A 544 -6.94 -12.78 4.85
N ASP A 545 -6.05 -11.84 4.56
CA ASP A 545 -5.52 -10.93 5.58
C ASP A 545 -6.66 -10.09 6.20
N THR A 546 -6.49 -9.69 7.46
CA THR A 546 -7.33 -8.69 8.13
C THR A 546 -7.39 -7.35 7.39
N GLY A 547 -6.32 -6.99 6.68
CA GLY A 547 -6.24 -5.79 5.83
C GLY A 547 -6.17 -4.49 6.61
N TYR A 548 -6.76 -3.42 6.05
CA TYR A 548 -6.56 -2.05 6.54
C TYR A 548 -6.97 -1.85 8.02
N PRO A 549 -6.11 -1.23 8.87
CA PRO A 549 -6.38 -1.08 10.30
C PRO A 549 -7.47 -0.06 10.65
N ASP A 550 -7.97 -0.10 11.89
CA ASP A 550 -9.06 0.76 12.36
C ASP A 550 -8.77 2.27 12.24
N PHE A 551 -7.53 2.69 12.45
CA PHE A 551 -7.16 4.11 12.46
C PHE A 551 -5.77 4.32 11.87
N MET A 552 -5.46 5.58 11.59
CA MET A 552 -4.17 6.02 11.01
C MET A 552 -3.40 6.85 12.04
N ASN A 553 -3.24 6.36 13.26
CA ASN A 553 -2.50 7.08 14.29
C ASN A 553 -1.67 6.15 15.18
N ALA A 554 -0.59 6.69 15.73
CA ALA A 554 0.37 5.92 16.51
C ALA A 554 -0.08 5.68 17.98
N TYR A 555 -1.28 6.13 18.34
CA TYR A 555 -1.78 6.24 19.72
C TYR A 555 -2.98 5.32 19.99
N VAL A 556 -3.47 4.60 18.98
CA VAL A 556 -4.50 3.57 19.14
C VAL A 556 -3.80 2.21 19.32
N PRO A 557 -3.92 1.56 20.49
CA PRO A 557 -3.18 0.33 20.77
C PRO A 557 -3.57 -0.81 19.83
N GLY A 558 -4.85 -0.95 19.48
CA GLY A 558 -5.38 -2.02 18.64
C GLY A 558 -4.73 -2.15 17.25
N ILE A 559 -4.12 -1.08 16.72
CA ILE A 559 -3.35 -1.15 15.47
C ILE A 559 -2.11 -2.05 15.66
N TYR A 560 -1.42 -1.91 16.79
CA TYR A 560 -0.12 -2.55 17.02
C TYR A 560 -0.24 -3.83 17.85
N THR A 561 -1.24 -3.92 18.72
CA THR A 561 -1.54 -5.12 19.50
C THR A 561 -2.35 -6.14 18.70
N TRP A 562 -2.95 -5.76 17.57
CA TRP A 562 -3.73 -6.67 16.72
C TRP A 562 -3.44 -6.52 15.23
N SER A 563 -3.95 -5.48 14.56
CA SER A 563 -4.01 -5.44 13.08
C SER A 563 -2.66 -5.63 12.40
N LYS A 564 -1.59 -5.06 12.95
CA LYS A 564 -0.22 -5.23 12.42
C LYS A 564 0.56 -6.37 13.05
N ASN A 565 0.03 -7.00 14.10
CA ASN A 565 0.75 -8.00 14.89
C ASN A 565 0.70 -9.38 14.22
N THR A 566 1.81 -10.12 14.27
CA THR A 566 2.03 -11.40 13.58
C THR A 566 0.95 -12.44 13.83
N ILE A 567 0.41 -12.53 15.05
CA ILE A 567 -0.59 -13.56 15.38
C ILE A 567 -1.93 -13.38 14.63
N ALA A 568 -2.22 -12.18 14.15
CA ALA A 568 -3.42 -11.88 13.36
C ALA A 568 -3.34 -12.43 11.93
N HIS A 569 -2.15 -12.87 11.49
CA HIS A 569 -1.88 -13.32 10.13
C HIS A 569 -1.71 -14.83 10.06
N ASN A 570 -1.97 -15.42 8.88
CA ASN A 570 -1.72 -16.84 8.56
C ASN A 570 -0.22 -17.20 8.55
N THR A 571 0.49 -17.09 9.67
CA THR A 571 1.94 -17.36 9.80
C THR A 571 2.31 -17.80 11.23
N VAL A 572 3.59 -18.07 11.49
CA VAL A 572 4.06 -18.54 12.80
C VAL A 572 4.53 -17.39 13.68
N THR A 573 3.99 -17.27 14.88
CA THR A 573 4.51 -16.40 15.94
C THR A 573 5.52 -17.18 16.79
N VAL A 574 6.69 -16.60 17.05
CA VAL A 574 7.75 -17.21 17.88
C VAL A 574 7.87 -16.47 19.20
N ASP A 575 8.00 -17.21 20.30
CA ASP A 575 8.19 -16.74 21.67
C ASP A 575 7.19 -15.67 22.10
N ALA A 576 5.93 -15.87 21.72
CA ALA A 576 4.82 -14.95 21.98
C ALA A 576 5.17 -13.49 21.64
N SER A 577 5.93 -13.29 20.57
CA SER A 577 6.47 -11.99 20.16
C SER A 577 6.18 -11.70 18.70
N ARG A 578 5.86 -10.44 18.41
CA ARG A 578 5.74 -9.90 17.05
C ARG A 578 7.10 -10.04 16.31
N GLN A 579 7.10 -10.38 15.02
CA GLN A 579 8.31 -10.51 14.19
C GLN A 579 9.25 -9.28 14.34
N GLN A 580 10.54 -9.45 14.63
CA GLN A 580 11.40 -8.30 14.96
C GLN A 580 11.96 -7.59 13.71
N ASN A 581 12.29 -8.36 12.68
CA ASN A 581 13.13 -7.89 11.58
C ASN A 581 12.35 -7.59 10.30
N ASN A 582 13.04 -6.95 9.34
CA ASN A 582 12.44 -6.39 8.13
C ASN A 582 12.97 -6.97 6.81
N GLN A 583 13.77 -8.03 6.86
CA GLN A 583 14.44 -8.56 5.67
C GLN A 583 13.48 -9.41 4.82
N PRO A 584 13.63 -9.38 3.48
CA PRO A 584 12.90 -10.28 2.60
C PRO A 584 13.26 -11.75 2.87
N GLY A 585 12.29 -12.63 2.66
CA GLY A 585 12.55 -14.06 2.56
C GLY A 585 13.25 -14.40 1.26
N VAL A 586 13.90 -15.56 1.21
CA VAL A 586 14.63 -16.07 0.06
C VAL A 586 13.85 -17.21 -0.57
N VAL A 587 13.48 -17.07 -1.85
CA VAL A 587 12.87 -18.15 -2.63
C VAL A 587 13.93 -19.23 -2.88
N GLN A 588 13.69 -20.41 -2.28
CA GLN A 588 14.52 -21.60 -2.45
C GLN A 588 14.13 -22.37 -3.71
N LEU A 589 12.83 -22.40 -4.02
CA LEU A 589 12.26 -23.06 -5.19
C LEU A 589 10.92 -22.41 -5.56
N PHE A 590 10.68 -22.23 -6.87
CA PHE A 590 9.38 -21.88 -7.43
C PHE A 590 9.13 -22.69 -8.69
N VAL A 591 8.04 -23.45 -8.74
CA VAL A 591 7.72 -24.32 -9.89
C VAL A 591 6.25 -24.22 -10.27
N ASP A 592 6.01 -24.02 -11.56
CA ASP A 592 4.68 -24.07 -12.18
C ASP A 592 4.60 -25.22 -13.19
N ALA A 593 4.32 -26.43 -12.71
CA ALA A 593 4.17 -27.62 -13.54
C ALA A 593 2.70 -27.89 -13.90
N GLU A 594 2.46 -28.89 -14.76
CA GLU A 594 1.17 -29.12 -15.41
C GLU A 594 0.02 -29.39 -14.42
N PHE A 595 0.23 -30.27 -13.43
CA PHE A 595 -0.81 -30.68 -12.47
C PHE A 595 -0.44 -30.43 -11.00
N ALA A 596 0.74 -29.85 -10.75
CA ALA A 596 1.24 -29.52 -9.44
C ALA A 596 2.11 -28.25 -9.51
N ARG A 597 2.04 -27.41 -8.47
CA ARG A 597 2.90 -26.23 -8.32
C ARG A 597 3.47 -26.20 -6.92
N ALA A 598 4.69 -25.74 -6.78
CA ALA A 598 5.32 -25.65 -5.47
C ALA A 598 6.10 -24.35 -5.26
N LEU A 599 6.18 -23.98 -4.00
CA LEU A 599 6.84 -22.79 -3.50
C LEU A 599 7.58 -23.16 -2.22
N ASP A 600 8.82 -22.69 -2.11
CA ASP A 600 9.67 -22.86 -0.94
C ASP A 600 10.36 -21.53 -0.64
N VAL A 601 10.06 -20.96 0.52
CA VAL A 601 10.63 -19.69 0.95
C VAL A 601 11.14 -19.82 2.37
N ASP A 602 12.41 -19.45 2.57
CA ASP A 602 13.02 -19.34 3.89
C ASP A 602 13.24 -17.87 4.25
N ALA A 603 12.71 -17.45 5.39
CA ALA A 603 12.88 -16.11 5.94
C ALA A 603 13.56 -16.20 7.31
N ALA A 604 14.66 -16.94 7.40
CA ALA A 604 15.43 -17.15 8.63
C ALA A 604 15.75 -15.87 9.43
N GLU A 605 15.92 -14.73 8.76
CA GLU A 605 16.19 -13.44 9.41
C GLU A 605 14.94 -12.77 10.02
N THR A 606 13.77 -13.40 10.02
CA THR A 606 12.52 -12.81 10.55
C THR A 606 12.54 -12.65 12.07
N TYR A 607 13.02 -13.69 12.76
CA TYR A 607 13.13 -13.78 14.21
C TYR A 607 14.57 -14.06 14.60
N ASP A 608 15.12 -13.30 15.55
CA ASP A 608 16.48 -13.53 16.06
C ASP A 608 16.60 -14.90 16.76
N ALA A 609 15.49 -15.43 17.29
CA ALA A 609 15.43 -16.72 17.98
C ALA A 609 15.45 -17.92 17.02
N THR A 610 15.32 -17.71 15.70
CA THR A 610 15.23 -18.80 14.72
C THR A 610 16.42 -18.80 13.76
N SER A 611 16.93 -19.99 13.46
CA SER A 611 17.90 -20.21 12.38
C SER A 611 17.25 -20.62 11.05
N MET A 612 15.97 -21.01 11.10
CA MET A 612 15.13 -21.31 9.95
C MET A 612 13.71 -20.84 10.27
N TYR A 613 13.08 -20.17 9.31
CA TYR A 613 11.67 -19.78 9.37
C TYR A 613 11.12 -19.94 7.96
N ARG A 614 10.77 -21.19 7.62
CA ARG A 614 10.62 -21.65 6.25
C ARG A 614 9.22 -22.20 6.00
N ARG A 615 8.61 -21.78 4.90
CA ARG A 615 7.29 -22.27 4.44
C ARG A 615 7.44 -22.95 3.09
N GLN A 616 6.95 -24.18 3.02
CA GLN A 616 6.94 -25.04 1.84
C GLN A 616 5.48 -25.36 1.50
N MET A 617 5.04 -25.02 0.29
CA MET A 617 3.65 -25.20 -0.14
C MET A 617 3.61 -25.92 -1.48
N VAL A 618 2.67 -26.86 -1.64
CA VAL A 618 2.40 -27.53 -2.92
C VAL A 618 0.91 -27.56 -3.22
N MET A 619 0.51 -26.97 -4.35
CA MET A 619 -0.83 -27.00 -4.89
C MET A 619 -0.95 -28.18 -5.86
N VAL A 620 -1.96 -29.02 -5.70
CA VAL A 620 -2.16 -30.25 -6.48
C VAL A 620 -3.54 -30.23 -7.11
N ASP A 621 -3.59 -30.41 -8.43
CA ASP A 621 -4.85 -30.39 -9.17
C ASP A 621 -5.63 -31.67 -8.99
N VAL A 622 -6.90 -31.51 -8.62
CA VAL A 622 -7.94 -32.55 -8.74
C VAL A 622 -8.43 -32.59 -10.18
N ASP A 623 -8.73 -31.43 -10.75
CA ASP A 623 -9.05 -31.18 -12.16
C ASP A 623 -8.72 -29.71 -12.50
N GLU A 624 -9.09 -29.22 -13.69
CA GLU A 624 -8.76 -27.86 -14.12
C GLU A 624 -9.25 -26.77 -13.17
N ALA A 625 -10.38 -26.98 -12.48
CA ALA A 625 -11.06 -25.98 -11.66
C ALA A 625 -10.94 -26.20 -10.15
N ASN A 626 -10.35 -27.32 -9.72
CA ASN A 626 -10.26 -27.71 -8.31
C ASN A 626 -8.86 -28.22 -7.97
N SER A 627 -8.30 -27.70 -6.89
CA SER A 627 -6.98 -28.06 -6.37
C SER A 627 -7.02 -28.00 -4.85
N TYR A 628 -6.18 -28.79 -4.19
CA TYR A 628 -5.91 -28.66 -2.75
C TYR A 628 -4.46 -28.24 -2.54
N VAL A 629 -4.13 -27.74 -1.36
CA VAL A 629 -2.77 -27.29 -1.03
C VAL A 629 -2.28 -28.02 0.20
N ILE A 630 -1.06 -28.53 0.15
CA ILE A 630 -0.31 -28.92 1.36
C ILE A 630 0.56 -27.75 1.76
N ASP A 631 0.44 -27.33 3.01
CA ASP A 631 1.24 -26.28 3.64
C ASP A 631 2.07 -26.88 4.78
N THR A 632 3.38 -26.68 4.69
CA THR A 632 4.35 -27.11 5.70
C THR A 632 5.14 -25.90 6.18
N PHE A 633 5.10 -25.63 7.48
CA PHE A 633 5.89 -24.57 8.11
C PHE A 633 6.92 -25.19 9.04
N THR A 634 8.19 -24.90 8.80
CA THR A 634 9.30 -25.39 9.63
C THR A 634 10.03 -24.22 10.29
N THR A 635 10.22 -24.31 11.60
CA THR A 635 11.05 -23.37 12.38
C THR A 635 12.12 -24.12 13.14
N HIS A 636 13.35 -23.63 13.11
CA HIS A 636 14.45 -24.14 13.93
C HIS A 636 14.83 -23.07 14.96
N GLY A 637 14.41 -23.27 16.21
CA GLY A 637 14.64 -22.35 17.32
C GLY A 637 13.35 -21.76 17.90
N GLY A 638 13.49 -21.03 19.00
CA GLY A 638 12.38 -20.52 19.82
C GLY A 638 11.84 -21.57 20.81
N GLU A 639 11.32 -21.13 21.94
CA GLU A 639 10.75 -21.97 23.01
C GLU A 639 9.26 -22.23 22.81
N GLN A 640 8.54 -21.29 22.20
CA GLN A 640 7.13 -21.43 21.85
C GLN A 640 6.88 -20.98 20.41
N ARG A 641 6.17 -21.81 19.64
CA ARG A 641 5.83 -21.53 18.24
C ARG A 641 4.33 -21.70 18.04
N ASP A 642 3.65 -20.63 17.64
CA ASP A 642 2.21 -20.59 17.42
C ASP A 642 1.93 -20.40 15.94
N TYR A 643 1.52 -21.48 15.26
CA TYR A 643 1.05 -21.37 13.89
C TYR A 643 -0.43 -20.96 13.86
N SER A 644 -0.69 -19.74 13.41
CA SER A 644 -2.04 -19.17 13.27
C SER A 644 -2.58 -19.38 11.87
N LEU A 645 -3.81 -19.87 11.77
CA LEU A 645 -4.58 -20.00 10.53
C LEU A 645 -6.01 -19.53 10.78
N HIS A 646 -6.61 -18.81 9.83
CA HIS A 646 -8.03 -18.52 9.88
C HIS A 646 -8.68 -18.57 8.49
N GLY A 647 -9.96 -18.93 8.49
CA GLY A 647 -10.80 -18.84 7.30
C GLY A 647 -11.47 -17.47 7.15
N PRO A 648 -12.50 -17.37 6.28
CA PRO A 648 -13.22 -16.13 6.03
C PRO A 648 -14.26 -15.88 7.13
N VAL A 649 -14.89 -14.69 7.09
CA VAL A 649 -16.07 -14.40 7.92
C VAL A 649 -17.23 -15.28 7.45
N GLY A 650 -17.81 -16.05 8.36
CA GLY A 650 -18.94 -16.92 8.07
C GLY A 650 -19.22 -17.96 9.15
N GLU A 651 -19.94 -19.01 8.77
CA GLU A 651 -20.17 -20.15 9.65
C GLU A 651 -18.89 -20.98 9.81
N PHE A 652 -18.77 -21.63 10.96
CA PHE A 652 -17.62 -22.46 11.30
C PHE A 652 -18.09 -23.71 12.04
N GLU A 653 -17.51 -24.85 11.68
CA GLU A 653 -17.72 -26.10 12.40
C GLU A 653 -16.45 -26.96 12.47
N THR A 654 -16.35 -27.77 13.51
CA THR A 654 -15.38 -28.86 13.61
C THR A 654 -16.06 -30.15 13.15
N LEU A 655 -15.52 -30.74 12.09
CA LEU A 655 -16.03 -32.00 11.51
C LEU A 655 -15.45 -33.24 12.22
N SER A 656 -14.37 -33.05 12.99
CA SER A 656 -13.69 -34.10 13.72
C SER A 656 -13.06 -33.55 15.01
N GLY A 657 -12.69 -34.47 15.89
CA GLY A 657 -12.08 -34.18 17.18
C GLY A 657 -13.09 -33.87 18.29
N SER A 658 -12.69 -34.15 19.52
CA SER A 658 -13.40 -33.73 20.74
C SER A 658 -12.73 -32.47 21.28
N TRP A 659 -13.50 -31.41 21.48
CA TRP A 659 -12.99 -30.09 21.87
C TRP A 659 -13.46 -29.71 23.26
N SER A 660 -12.63 -28.99 24.01
CA SER A 660 -13.03 -28.42 25.30
C SER A 660 -14.13 -27.36 25.12
N GLU A 661 -14.84 -27.07 26.20
CA GLU A 661 -15.66 -25.85 26.28
C GLU A 661 -14.78 -24.59 26.09
N PRO A 662 -15.36 -23.49 25.56
CA PRO A 662 -14.66 -22.21 25.45
C PRO A 662 -14.18 -21.71 26.81
N ALA A 663 -12.88 -21.43 26.92
CA ALA A 663 -12.27 -20.85 28.12
C ALA A 663 -12.68 -19.37 28.29
N PRO A 664 -12.82 -18.89 29.55
CA PRO A 664 -13.00 -17.46 29.82
C PRO A 664 -11.73 -16.65 29.49
N GLY A 665 -11.86 -15.33 29.39
CA GLY A 665 -10.74 -14.44 29.10
C GLY A 665 -10.27 -14.53 27.65
N THR A 666 -8.96 -14.58 27.47
CA THR A 666 -8.29 -14.58 26.15
C THR A 666 -7.20 -15.66 26.10
N LEU A 667 -6.58 -15.86 24.93
CA LEU A 667 -5.45 -16.79 24.78
C LEU A 667 -4.24 -16.38 25.63
N ALA A 668 -4.14 -15.11 26.00
CA ALA A 668 -3.14 -14.60 26.94
C ALA A 668 -3.34 -15.11 28.38
N GLY A 669 -4.57 -15.50 28.74
CA GLY A 669 -4.90 -16.04 30.04
C GLY A 669 -6.37 -15.90 30.40
N ALA A 670 -6.84 -16.77 31.30
CA ALA A 670 -8.23 -16.83 31.72
C ALA A 670 -8.75 -15.54 32.39
N THR A 671 -7.84 -14.72 32.92
CA THR A 671 -8.15 -13.46 33.60
C THR A 671 -7.81 -12.22 32.79
N VAL A 672 -7.24 -12.36 31.58
CA VAL A 672 -6.83 -11.23 30.74
C VAL A 672 -8.05 -10.76 29.92
N PRO A 673 -8.54 -9.53 30.13
CA PRO A 673 -9.65 -8.99 29.35
C PRO A 673 -9.28 -8.75 27.88
N LEU A 674 -10.31 -8.72 27.02
CA LEU A 674 -10.14 -8.52 25.58
C LEU A 674 -9.46 -7.18 25.30
N GLY A 675 -8.32 -7.23 24.61
CA GLY A 675 -7.54 -6.07 24.17
C GLY A 675 -6.68 -5.41 25.25
N GLU A 676 -6.72 -5.89 26.50
CA GLU A 676 -5.87 -5.37 27.58
C GLU A 676 -4.41 -5.79 27.37
N ILE A 677 -3.50 -4.81 27.42
CA ILE A 677 -2.06 -5.08 27.30
C ILE A 677 -1.59 -5.74 28.60
N TYR A 678 -1.17 -7.00 28.50
CA TYR A 678 -0.77 -7.82 29.66
C TYR A 678 0.75 -8.08 29.70
N ASP A 679 1.43 -7.86 28.59
CA ASP A 679 2.82 -8.25 28.34
C ASP A 679 3.78 -7.06 28.14
N ASP A 680 3.30 -5.83 28.33
CA ASP A 680 4.13 -4.62 28.38
C ASP A 680 3.62 -3.65 29.45
N ALA A 681 4.27 -3.67 30.62
CA ALA A 681 3.87 -2.86 31.77
C ALA A 681 3.92 -1.34 31.51
N LYS A 682 4.79 -0.88 30.60
CA LYS A 682 4.92 0.54 30.28
C LYS A 682 3.77 0.99 29.39
N LEU A 683 3.43 0.21 28.37
CA LEU A 683 2.35 0.52 27.45
C LEU A 683 0.97 0.27 28.06
N ALA A 684 0.88 -0.61 29.07
CA ALA A 684 -0.33 -0.89 29.84
C ALA A 684 -0.62 0.14 30.95
N ALA A 685 0.31 1.06 31.26
CA ALA A 685 0.13 2.01 32.34
C ALA A 685 -1.10 2.91 32.08
N PRO A 686 -2.02 3.11 33.06
CA PRO A 686 -3.24 3.89 32.87
C PRO A 686 -3.01 5.33 32.42
N ASP A 687 -1.84 5.90 32.72
CA ASP A 687 -1.41 7.25 32.37
C ASP A 687 -0.52 7.30 31.10
N PHE A 688 -0.33 6.17 30.41
CA PHE A 688 0.43 6.13 29.17
C PHE A 688 -0.28 6.93 28.06
N ASN A 689 0.42 7.94 27.52
CA ASN A 689 -0.08 8.81 26.46
C ASN A 689 0.87 8.89 25.23
N GLY A 690 1.82 7.95 25.18
CA GLY A 690 2.83 7.83 24.14
C GLY A 690 2.39 6.98 22.96
N SER A 691 3.33 6.68 22.06
CA SER A 691 3.06 5.85 20.89
C SER A 691 3.15 4.34 21.18
N TYR A 692 2.23 3.58 20.60
CA TYR A 692 2.22 2.11 20.62
C TYR A 692 2.99 1.47 19.46
N THR A 693 3.66 2.26 18.61
CA THR A 693 4.40 1.79 17.42
C THR A 693 5.45 0.73 17.71
N ASN A 694 6.01 0.74 18.92
CA ASN A 694 7.06 -0.18 19.35
C ASN A 694 6.53 -1.39 20.13
N TYR A 695 5.21 -1.59 20.23
CA TYR A 695 4.67 -2.79 20.86
C TYR A 695 5.21 -4.04 20.14
N SER A 696 5.78 -4.96 20.90
CA SER A 696 6.41 -6.18 20.40
C SER A 696 5.83 -7.46 21.02
N GLY A 697 4.80 -7.32 21.85
CA GLY A 697 4.14 -8.44 22.51
C GLY A 697 3.31 -9.31 21.57
N SER A 698 2.58 -10.25 22.16
CA SER A 698 2.03 -11.43 21.48
C SER A 698 0.78 -11.16 20.65
N GLY A 699 -0.02 -10.16 21.02
CA GLY A 699 -1.38 -9.96 20.49
C GLY A 699 -2.43 -10.98 20.96
N PHE A 700 -2.06 -11.94 21.83
CA PHE A 700 -2.96 -13.00 22.31
C PHE A 700 -4.20 -12.50 23.07
N GLN A 701 -4.15 -11.28 23.60
CA GLN A 701 -5.27 -10.61 24.26
C GLN A 701 -6.47 -10.33 23.35
N HIS A 702 -6.36 -10.53 22.03
CA HIS A 702 -7.47 -10.35 21.09
C HIS A 702 -8.18 -11.66 20.72
N LEU A 703 -7.58 -12.80 21.05
CA LEU A 703 -8.09 -14.14 20.77
C LEU A 703 -8.90 -14.64 21.97
N GLN A 704 -10.23 -14.66 21.85
CA GLN A 704 -11.15 -15.04 22.92
C GLN A 704 -11.76 -16.42 22.68
N ALA A 705 -12.48 -16.93 23.68
CA ALA A 705 -13.24 -18.18 23.58
C ALA A 705 -12.37 -19.36 23.15
N ALA A 706 -11.18 -19.47 23.75
CA ALA A 706 -10.21 -20.48 23.37
C ALA A 706 -10.73 -21.89 23.68
N GLN A 707 -10.70 -22.80 22.72
CA GLN A 707 -11.02 -24.21 22.88
C GLN A 707 -9.79 -25.04 22.55
N ARG A 708 -9.60 -26.18 23.23
CA ARG A 708 -8.47 -27.09 23.00
C ARG A 708 -8.96 -28.42 22.48
N LEU A 709 -8.28 -28.98 21.49
CA LEU A 709 -8.51 -30.35 21.05
C LEU A 709 -8.08 -31.31 22.17
N GLN A 710 -8.98 -32.19 22.59
CA GLN A 710 -8.73 -33.18 23.64
C GLN A 710 -8.42 -34.56 23.06
N GLN A 711 -9.11 -34.95 21.98
CA GLN A 711 -8.97 -36.27 21.35
C GLN A 711 -9.29 -36.19 19.86
N GLY A 712 -8.68 -37.07 19.06
CA GLY A 712 -8.90 -37.15 17.61
C GLY A 712 -7.96 -36.23 16.82
N HIS A 713 -8.36 -35.89 15.60
CA HIS A 713 -7.65 -34.96 14.72
C HIS A 713 -8.52 -33.75 14.43
N ALA A 714 -7.91 -32.60 14.19
CA ALA A 714 -8.65 -31.39 13.84
C ALA A 714 -8.94 -31.35 12.33
N LEU A 715 -10.23 -31.42 11.99
CA LEU A 715 -10.76 -31.06 10.68
C LEU A 715 -11.78 -29.94 10.88
N ALA A 716 -11.46 -28.76 10.38
CA ALA A 716 -12.28 -27.56 10.52
C ALA A 716 -12.84 -27.15 9.16
N GLU A 717 -14.11 -26.75 9.11
CA GLU A 717 -14.78 -26.23 7.91
C GLU A 717 -15.29 -24.81 8.16
N TRP A 718 -15.00 -23.92 7.22
CA TRP A 718 -15.59 -22.59 7.13
C TRP A 718 -16.54 -22.50 5.94
N ARG A 719 -17.66 -21.82 6.14
CA ARG A 719 -18.64 -21.48 5.10
C ARG A 719 -18.77 -19.95 5.04
N PRO A 720 -18.13 -19.28 4.07
CA PRO A 720 -18.17 -17.82 3.98
C PRO A 720 -19.59 -17.30 3.77
N ASN A 721 -19.86 -16.13 4.34
CA ASN A 721 -21.09 -15.41 4.08
C ASN A 721 -21.19 -15.00 2.59
N GLY A 722 -22.40 -15.08 2.02
CA GLY A 722 -22.67 -14.59 0.67
C GLY A 722 -22.37 -15.57 -0.47
N ASN A 723 -21.83 -16.76 -0.19
CA ASN A 723 -21.70 -17.83 -1.18
C ASN A 723 -21.93 -19.23 -0.56
N GLU A 724 -23.13 -19.78 -0.77
CA GLU A 724 -23.54 -21.08 -0.21
C GLU A 724 -22.75 -22.27 -0.76
N LYS A 725 -22.00 -22.11 -1.85
CA LYS A 725 -21.17 -23.17 -2.47
C LYS A 725 -19.72 -23.11 -2.05
N ALA A 726 -19.23 -21.97 -1.58
CA ALA A 726 -17.86 -21.82 -1.16
C ALA A 726 -17.65 -22.56 0.17
N ARG A 727 -16.59 -23.37 0.26
CA ARG A 727 -16.13 -23.98 1.50
C ARG A 727 -14.62 -23.88 1.59
N LEU A 728 -14.11 -23.79 2.82
CA LEU A 728 -12.72 -24.06 3.13
C LEU A 728 -12.67 -25.13 4.20
N ARG A 729 -12.02 -26.26 3.91
CA ARG A 729 -11.64 -27.24 4.92
C ARG A 729 -10.15 -27.14 5.19
N ILE A 730 -9.78 -27.21 6.47
CA ILE A 730 -8.37 -27.32 6.89
C ILE A 730 -8.22 -28.59 7.72
N HIS A 731 -7.35 -29.49 7.25
CA HIS A 731 -6.93 -30.68 7.99
C HIS A 731 -5.61 -30.37 8.69
N ALA A 732 -5.59 -30.40 10.01
CA ALA A 732 -4.33 -30.31 10.76
C ALA A 732 -3.76 -31.72 10.97
N LEU A 733 -2.63 -32.01 10.33
CA LEU A 733 -2.00 -33.33 10.33
C LEU A 733 -0.98 -33.50 11.47
N SER A 734 -1.15 -32.76 12.57
CA SER A 734 -0.26 -32.72 13.73
C SER A 734 -0.12 -34.08 14.44
N GLU A 735 1.10 -34.43 14.85
CA GLU A 735 1.36 -35.58 15.73
C GLU A 735 1.68 -35.17 17.19
N HIS A 736 2.12 -33.92 17.43
CA HIS A 736 2.66 -33.50 18.72
C HIS A 736 2.28 -32.08 19.18
N GLN A 737 1.48 -31.33 18.41
CA GLN A 737 1.11 -29.95 18.75
C GLN A 737 -0.18 -29.87 19.58
N ASP A 738 -0.23 -28.86 20.44
CA ASP A 738 -1.46 -28.38 21.08
C ASP A 738 -2.31 -27.65 20.04
N ILE A 739 -3.46 -28.22 19.68
CA ILE A 739 -4.38 -27.60 18.71
C ILE A 739 -5.47 -26.84 19.45
N MET A 740 -5.66 -25.58 19.06
CA MET A 740 -6.60 -24.65 19.66
C MET A 740 -7.50 -24.02 18.61
N LEU A 741 -8.71 -23.65 19.03
CA LEU A 741 -9.56 -22.70 18.32
C LEU A 741 -9.66 -21.43 19.15
N ALA A 742 -9.74 -20.28 18.49
CA ALA A 742 -10.05 -19.01 19.13
C ALA A 742 -10.81 -18.09 18.18
N ARG A 743 -11.40 -17.01 18.71
CA ARG A 743 -12.13 -16.02 17.91
C ARG A 743 -11.60 -14.62 18.17
N ALA A 744 -11.36 -13.87 17.11
CA ALA A 744 -11.00 -12.46 17.20
C ALA A 744 -11.83 -11.62 16.23
N GLN A 745 -11.98 -10.33 16.53
CA GLN A 745 -12.60 -9.38 15.61
C GLN A 745 -11.63 -9.10 14.46
N VAL A 746 -12.15 -8.86 13.24
CA VAL A 746 -11.32 -8.41 12.11
C VAL A 746 -10.51 -7.18 12.50
N SER A 747 -11.15 -6.26 13.22
CA SER A 747 -10.47 -5.12 13.82
C SER A 747 -11.14 -4.72 15.14
N PRO A 748 -10.40 -4.23 16.14
CA PRO A 748 -10.95 -3.92 17.46
C PRO A 748 -12.07 -2.89 17.49
N VAL A 749 -12.24 -2.02 16.49
CA VAL A 749 -13.21 -0.91 16.53
C VAL A 749 -14.23 -0.92 15.38
N LYS A 750 -13.81 -0.92 14.11
CA LYS A 750 -14.70 -0.70 12.96
C LYS A 750 -15.37 -1.98 12.47
N HIS A 751 -14.58 -3.04 12.30
CA HIS A 751 -15.02 -4.31 11.75
C HIS A 751 -15.16 -5.35 12.86
N LYS A 752 -16.36 -5.38 13.45
CA LYS A 752 -16.71 -6.28 14.56
C LYS A 752 -17.02 -7.72 14.15
N ASP A 753 -17.05 -7.99 12.84
CA ASP A 753 -17.09 -9.34 12.29
C ASP A 753 -16.00 -10.20 12.96
N LYS A 754 -16.32 -11.44 13.32
CA LYS A 754 -15.38 -12.34 14.00
C LYS A 754 -14.84 -13.36 13.01
N LEU A 755 -13.53 -13.57 13.07
CA LEU A 755 -12.82 -14.67 12.42
C LEU A 755 -12.61 -15.78 13.45
N THR A 756 -12.76 -17.03 13.02
CA THR A 756 -12.37 -18.20 13.81
C THR A 756 -10.99 -18.65 13.36
N TYR A 757 -10.07 -18.69 14.33
CA TYR A 757 -8.68 -19.10 14.18
C TYR A 757 -8.51 -20.56 14.61
N LEU A 758 -7.73 -21.30 13.84
CA LEU A 758 -7.13 -22.59 14.18
C LEU A 758 -5.66 -22.34 14.48
N ILE A 759 -5.23 -22.65 15.70
CA ILE A 759 -3.86 -22.37 16.18
C ILE A 759 -3.21 -23.70 16.56
N LEU A 760 -2.05 -23.98 15.98
CA LEU A 760 -1.22 -25.13 16.36
C LEU A 760 -0.04 -24.60 17.16
N ARG A 761 0.07 -24.98 18.43
CA ARG A 761 1.15 -24.57 19.31
C ARG A 761 2.12 -25.72 19.55
N ASP A 762 3.40 -25.42 19.42
CA ASP A 762 4.49 -26.28 19.87
C ASP A 762 5.27 -25.56 20.99
N GLN A 763 5.58 -26.28 22.05
CA GLN A 763 6.29 -25.79 23.24
C GLN A 763 7.37 -26.80 23.65
N GLY A 764 8.61 -26.34 23.79
CA GLY A 764 9.71 -27.21 24.25
C GLY A 764 11.09 -26.76 23.78
N ASP A 765 12.11 -27.48 24.28
CA ASP A 765 13.54 -27.17 24.21
C ASP A 765 14.11 -27.05 22.78
N ASN A 766 13.98 -25.88 22.15
CA ASN A 766 14.80 -25.40 21.02
C ASN A 766 15.02 -26.38 19.83
N THR A 767 14.14 -27.36 19.64
CA THR A 767 14.15 -28.33 18.53
C THR A 767 13.37 -27.79 17.32
N ALA A 768 13.55 -28.44 16.17
CA ALA A 768 12.78 -28.13 14.96
C ALA A 768 11.27 -28.39 15.17
N SER A 769 10.44 -27.37 14.95
CA SER A 769 8.99 -27.54 14.82
C SER A 769 8.62 -27.69 13.37
N ARG A 770 7.69 -28.61 13.09
CA ARG A 770 7.05 -28.72 11.78
C ARG A 770 5.53 -28.76 11.93
N PHE A 771 4.88 -27.80 11.32
CA PHE A 771 3.42 -27.75 11.20
C PHE A 771 3.03 -28.20 9.80
N VAL A 772 2.04 -29.08 9.69
CA VAL A 772 1.56 -29.62 8.41
C VAL A 772 0.05 -29.50 8.33
N THR A 773 -0.44 -28.80 7.31
CA THR A 773 -1.88 -28.64 7.05
C THR A 773 -2.23 -28.94 5.60
N LEU A 774 -3.45 -29.43 5.37
CA LEU A 774 -4.05 -29.53 4.05
C LEU A 774 -5.19 -28.51 3.96
N LEU A 775 -5.08 -27.59 3.00
CA LEU A 775 -6.11 -26.62 2.64
C LEU A 775 -6.92 -27.16 1.47
N GLU A 776 -8.24 -27.28 1.67
CA GLU A 776 -9.18 -27.84 0.73
C GLU A 776 -10.28 -26.79 0.44
N PRO A 777 -10.06 -25.88 -0.51
CA PRO A 777 -11.10 -25.01 -1.01
C PRO A 777 -12.09 -25.80 -1.90
N SER A 778 -13.39 -25.53 -1.78
CA SER A 778 -14.40 -26.12 -2.66
C SER A 778 -15.26 -25.06 -3.31
N ASN A 779 -15.45 -25.21 -4.63
CA ASN A 779 -16.24 -24.32 -5.49
C ASN A 779 -17.71 -24.73 -5.64
N ASN A 780 -18.08 -25.90 -5.15
CA ASN A 780 -19.41 -26.50 -5.36
C ASN A 780 -20.05 -27.05 -4.08
N GLY A 781 -19.43 -26.79 -2.92
CA GLY A 781 -19.87 -27.24 -1.61
C GLY A 781 -19.59 -28.72 -1.32
N GLN A 782 -18.97 -29.46 -2.24
CA GLN A 782 -18.62 -30.86 -2.07
C GLN A 782 -17.16 -31.01 -1.62
N PRO A 783 -16.87 -31.98 -0.74
CA PRO A 783 -15.50 -32.28 -0.37
C PRO A 783 -14.71 -32.92 -1.50
N LEU A 784 -13.49 -32.45 -1.69
CA LEU A 784 -12.49 -32.99 -2.62
C LEU A 784 -11.73 -34.14 -2.00
N VAL A 785 -11.43 -34.06 -0.70
CA VAL A 785 -10.57 -34.99 0.04
C VAL A 785 -11.42 -35.89 0.95
N ALA A 786 -11.29 -37.20 0.74
CA ALA A 786 -11.90 -38.22 1.58
C ALA A 786 -11.06 -38.52 2.83
N GLY A 787 -9.75 -38.31 2.78
CA GLY A 787 -8.87 -38.40 3.93
C GLY A 787 -7.41 -38.08 3.61
N ALA A 788 -6.66 -37.62 4.61
CA ALA A 788 -5.23 -37.33 4.51
C ALA A 788 -4.50 -37.89 5.74
N ARG A 789 -3.31 -38.45 5.53
CA ARG A 789 -2.50 -39.04 6.62
C ARG A 789 -1.00 -38.93 6.35
N LEU A 790 -0.23 -38.61 7.39
CA LEU A 790 1.23 -38.73 7.34
C LEU A 790 1.64 -40.19 7.17
N GLN A 791 2.71 -40.42 6.42
CA GLN A 791 3.32 -41.72 6.23
C GLN A 791 4.62 -41.79 7.04
N ALA A 792 4.89 -42.96 7.62
CA ALA A 792 6.12 -43.19 8.36
C ALA A 792 7.33 -43.18 7.41
N LEU A 793 8.34 -42.41 7.78
CA LEU A 793 9.64 -42.41 7.13
C LEU A 793 10.54 -43.45 7.77
N ASP A 794 11.36 -44.13 6.97
CA ASP A 794 12.47 -44.94 7.46
C ASP A 794 13.77 -44.11 7.53
N SER A 795 13.93 -43.14 6.64
CA SER A 795 15.06 -42.18 6.66
C SER A 795 14.73 -40.88 5.94
N GLY A 796 15.51 -39.83 6.23
CA GLY A 796 15.35 -38.49 5.68
C GLY A 796 14.59 -37.52 6.61
N GLU A 797 14.61 -36.24 6.28
CA GLU A 797 13.93 -35.17 7.02
C GLU A 797 12.87 -34.51 6.17
N GLY A 798 11.61 -34.56 6.60
CA GLY A 798 10.50 -34.00 5.85
C GLY A 798 9.19 -34.68 6.22
N VAL A 799 8.24 -34.66 5.30
CA VAL A 799 6.95 -35.34 5.44
C VAL A 799 6.50 -35.96 4.13
N VAL A 800 5.81 -37.09 4.25
CA VAL A 800 5.07 -37.69 3.14
C VAL A 800 3.61 -37.83 3.53
N ILE A 801 2.71 -37.27 2.73
CA ILE A 801 1.28 -37.25 2.99
C ILE A 801 0.58 -38.11 1.94
N SER A 802 -0.22 -39.09 2.37
CA SER A 802 -1.15 -39.78 1.49
C SER A 802 -2.50 -39.07 1.53
N VAL A 803 -3.00 -38.64 0.38
CA VAL A 803 -4.29 -37.94 0.21
C VAL A 803 -5.21 -38.80 -0.66
N SER A 804 -6.36 -39.21 -0.12
CA SER A 804 -7.40 -39.93 -0.86
C SER A 804 -8.50 -38.96 -1.29
N LEU A 805 -8.94 -39.02 -2.55
CA LEU A 805 -9.95 -38.10 -3.09
C LEU A 805 -11.35 -38.72 -3.16
N THR A 806 -12.38 -37.89 -3.11
CA THR A 806 -13.79 -38.31 -3.03
C THR A 806 -14.38 -38.82 -4.37
N LYS A 807 -13.74 -38.57 -5.52
CA LYS A 807 -14.33 -38.87 -6.86
C LYS A 807 -14.44 -40.38 -7.13
N ALA A 808 -15.66 -40.91 -7.04
CA ALA A 808 -16.10 -42.20 -7.59
C ALA A 808 -16.25 -42.11 -9.14
N PRO A 809 -16.04 -43.21 -9.91
CA PRO A 809 -16.00 -44.60 -9.45
C PRO A 809 -14.60 -45.15 -9.10
N SER A 810 -13.50 -44.46 -9.41
CA SER A 810 -12.13 -44.95 -9.17
C SER A 810 -11.52 -44.39 -7.89
N SER A 811 -10.93 -45.23 -7.04
CA SER A 811 -10.16 -44.76 -5.87
C SER A 811 -8.90 -44.01 -6.32
N ARG A 812 -8.91 -42.69 -6.26
CA ARG A 812 -7.74 -41.85 -6.53
C ARG A 812 -7.01 -41.50 -5.23
N ARG A 813 -5.68 -41.67 -5.26
CA ARG A 813 -4.78 -41.39 -4.13
C ARG A 813 -3.52 -40.70 -4.61
N ASP A 814 -3.15 -39.60 -3.96
CA ASP A 814 -1.91 -38.87 -4.22
C ASP A 814 -0.94 -39.09 -3.02
N LEU A 815 0.35 -39.35 -3.29
CA LEU A 815 1.44 -39.25 -2.30
C LEU A 815 2.18 -37.94 -2.53
N ILE A 816 2.24 -37.11 -1.50
CA ILE A 816 2.87 -35.80 -1.53
C ILE A 816 4.11 -35.82 -0.66
N VAL A 817 5.26 -35.53 -1.24
CA VAL A 817 6.55 -35.42 -0.58
C VAL A 817 6.88 -33.94 -0.39
N VAL A 818 7.22 -33.57 0.84
CA VAL A 818 7.84 -32.28 1.17
C VAL A 818 9.11 -32.58 1.97
N ASN A 819 10.26 -32.48 1.32
CA ASN A 819 11.57 -32.74 1.91
C ASN A 819 12.13 -31.44 2.51
N SER A 820 12.52 -31.49 3.77
CA SER A 820 13.10 -30.35 4.49
C SER A 820 14.58 -30.14 4.19
N ASN A 821 15.27 -31.16 3.67
CA ASN A 821 16.65 -31.08 3.21
C ASN A 821 16.79 -31.56 1.76
N PRO A 822 16.39 -30.73 0.77
CA PRO A 822 16.51 -31.08 -0.65
C PRO A 822 17.93 -31.53 -1.04
N GLY A 823 18.02 -32.59 -1.86
CA GLY A 823 19.27 -33.27 -2.22
C GLY A 823 19.68 -34.38 -1.26
N ALA A 824 19.11 -34.47 -0.05
CA ALA A 824 19.24 -35.62 0.83
C ALA A 824 18.13 -36.64 0.54
N SER A 825 18.50 -37.93 0.45
CA SER A 825 17.52 -39.00 0.21
C SER A 825 16.53 -39.12 1.38
N MET A 826 15.24 -39.23 1.04
CA MET A 826 14.13 -39.51 1.93
C MET A 826 13.40 -40.76 1.46
N ARG A 827 13.13 -41.68 2.39
CA ARG A 827 12.55 -43.00 2.09
C ARG A 827 11.39 -43.34 3.01
N LEU A 828 10.31 -43.84 2.42
CA LEU A 828 9.18 -44.40 3.16
C LEU A 828 9.54 -45.71 3.85
N ALA A 829 8.94 -45.95 5.02
CA ALA A 829 9.20 -47.15 5.82
C ALA A 829 8.80 -48.47 5.15
N ASP A 830 7.84 -48.43 4.24
CA ASP A 830 7.44 -49.59 3.43
C ASP A 830 8.30 -49.79 2.16
N GLY A 831 9.28 -48.90 1.93
CA GLY A 831 10.16 -48.92 0.76
C GLY A 831 9.47 -48.55 -0.56
N SER A 832 8.22 -48.12 -0.54
CA SER A 832 7.43 -47.84 -1.75
C SER A 832 7.88 -46.59 -2.49
N LEU A 833 8.54 -45.65 -1.81
CA LEU A 833 9.04 -44.39 -2.36
C LEU A 833 10.41 -44.03 -1.77
N GLU A 834 11.32 -43.60 -2.64
CA GLU A 834 12.61 -42.99 -2.28
C GLU A 834 12.89 -41.79 -3.21
N THR A 835 13.30 -40.65 -2.67
CA THR A 835 13.62 -39.46 -3.48
C THR A 835 14.54 -38.50 -2.74
N ASP A 836 15.33 -37.72 -3.47
CA ASP A 836 16.09 -36.58 -2.95
C ASP A 836 15.41 -35.23 -3.24
N ALA A 837 14.26 -35.24 -3.91
CA ALA A 837 13.55 -34.04 -4.33
C ALA A 837 12.99 -33.23 -3.16
N ALA A 838 13.04 -31.90 -3.27
CA ALA A 838 12.35 -30.97 -2.37
C ALA A 838 10.85 -31.25 -2.32
N PHE A 839 10.25 -31.49 -3.49
CA PHE A 839 8.84 -31.84 -3.61
C PHE A 839 8.66 -33.00 -4.57
N ALA A 840 7.69 -33.87 -4.29
CA ALA A 840 7.18 -34.83 -5.27
C ALA A 840 5.68 -35.04 -5.09
N VAL A 841 4.99 -35.31 -6.19
CA VAL A 841 3.57 -35.68 -6.23
C VAL A 841 3.44 -36.94 -7.08
N VAL A 842 2.93 -38.00 -6.48
CA VAL A 842 2.76 -39.31 -7.12
C VAL A 842 1.29 -39.67 -7.09
N ARG A 843 0.66 -39.78 -8.26
CA ARG A 843 -0.78 -40.05 -8.40
C ARG A 843 -1.07 -41.49 -8.74
N PHE A 844 -1.97 -42.10 -7.99
CA PHE A 844 -2.49 -43.44 -8.21
C PHE A 844 -4.00 -43.39 -8.49
N GLU A 845 -4.47 -44.23 -9.40
CA GLU A 845 -5.89 -44.51 -9.64
C GLU A 845 -6.09 -46.02 -9.65
N GLU A 846 -7.00 -46.53 -8.81
CA GLU A 846 -7.18 -47.97 -8.60
C GLU A 846 -5.85 -48.70 -8.29
N ASP A 847 -5.01 -48.05 -7.46
CA ASP A 847 -3.65 -48.44 -7.09
C ASP A 847 -2.64 -48.56 -8.25
N ARG A 848 -3.01 -48.10 -9.46
CA ARG A 848 -2.08 -47.98 -10.60
C ARG A 848 -1.47 -46.60 -10.64
N LEU A 849 -0.15 -46.53 -10.81
CA LEU A 849 0.56 -45.28 -11.01
C LEU A 849 0.09 -44.60 -12.30
N GLN A 850 -0.35 -43.35 -12.20
CA GLN A 850 -0.85 -42.56 -13.34
C GLN A 850 0.14 -41.49 -13.77
N ARG A 851 0.62 -40.68 -12.81
CA ARG A 851 1.50 -39.55 -13.08
C ARG A 851 2.44 -39.30 -11.90
N VAL A 852 3.61 -38.78 -12.21
CA VAL A 852 4.59 -38.30 -11.23
C VAL A 852 5.04 -36.90 -11.60
N TRP A 853 5.36 -36.11 -10.58
CA TRP A 853 6.10 -34.86 -10.72
C TRP A 853 7.03 -34.73 -9.51
N PHE A 854 8.21 -34.16 -9.70
CA PHE A 854 9.11 -33.82 -8.62
C PHE A 854 10.02 -32.66 -9.01
N ALA A 855 10.51 -31.92 -8.02
CA ALA A 855 11.37 -30.76 -8.21
C ALA A 855 12.35 -30.57 -7.05
N GLY A 856 13.48 -29.91 -7.32
CA GLY A 856 14.51 -29.63 -6.32
C GLY A 856 15.31 -30.88 -5.88
N GLY A 857 15.51 -31.84 -6.79
CA GLY A 857 16.37 -33.02 -6.61
C GLY A 857 16.57 -33.76 -7.92
N GLU A 858 17.40 -34.80 -7.92
CA GLU A 858 17.82 -35.52 -9.13
C GLU A 858 16.94 -36.72 -9.46
N GLU A 859 16.28 -37.32 -8.47
CA GLU A 859 15.65 -38.63 -8.64
C GLU A 859 14.41 -38.87 -7.78
N LEU A 860 13.46 -39.60 -8.36
CA LEU A 860 12.32 -40.20 -7.68
C LEU A 860 12.23 -41.68 -8.05
N ARG A 861 12.11 -42.56 -7.04
CA ARG A 861 11.79 -43.98 -7.21
C ARG A 861 10.45 -44.29 -6.58
N VAL A 862 9.57 -44.97 -7.32
CA VAL A 862 8.27 -45.45 -6.83
C VAL A 862 8.13 -46.92 -7.23
N GLY A 863 8.13 -47.82 -6.24
CA GLY A 863 8.22 -49.25 -6.49
C GLY A 863 9.46 -49.61 -7.31
N ALA A 864 9.25 -50.21 -8.48
CA ALA A 864 10.32 -50.59 -9.41
C ALA A 864 10.68 -49.48 -10.43
N GLU A 865 9.85 -48.45 -10.55
CA GLU A 865 10.03 -47.38 -11.53
C GLU A 865 10.91 -46.27 -10.96
N ARG A 866 11.74 -45.68 -11.82
CA ARG A 866 12.73 -44.65 -11.48
C ARG A 866 12.66 -43.53 -12.51
N TRP A 867 12.48 -42.31 -12.04
CA TRP A 867 12.54 -41.09 -12.84
C TRP A 867 13.74 -40.26 -12.43
N LYS A 868 14.39 -39.66 -13.43
CA LYS A 868 15.49 -38.72 -13.22
C LYS A 868 15.09 -37.35 -13.73
N HIS A 869 15.56 -36.31 -13.06
CA HIS A 869 15.33 -34.95 -13.48
C HIS A 869 15.99 -34.71 -14.86
N GLN A 870 15.40 -33.85 -15.69
CA GLN A 870 15.99 -33.46 -16.97
C GLN A 870 17.26 -32.60 -16.77
N PRO A 871 18.14 -32.42 -17.77
CA PRO A 871 19.26 -31.49 -17.61
C PRO A 871 18.77 -30.08 -17.23
N GLN A 872 19.38 -29.45 -16.24
CA GLN A 872 19.12 -28.06 -15.84
C GLN A 872 20.18 -27.15 -16.44
N LEU A 873 19.84 -25.88 -16.67
CA LEU A 873 20.81 -24.89 -17.09
C LEU A 873 21.56 -24.37 -15.85
N PHE A 874 22.80 -24.80 -15.70
CA PHE A 874 23.74 -24.23 -14.72
C PHE A 874 24.86 -23.48 -15.43
N GLY A 875 25.39 -22.45 -14.78
CA GLY A 875 26.52 -21.70 -15.32
C GLY A 875 26.89 -20.49 -14.50
N SER A 876 27.75 -19.65 -15.08
CA SER A 876 28.09 -18.36 -14.50
C SER A 876 27.74 -17.24 -15.46
N VAL A 877 27.24 -16.14 -14.92
CA VAL A 877 27.02 -14.92 -15.68
C VAL A 877 28.36 -14.37 -16.10
N THR A 878 28.56 -14.19 -17.41
CA THR A 878 29.79 -13.62 -17.98
C THR A 878 29.60 -12.17 -18.41
N ASP A 879 28.40 -11.80 -18.84
CA ASP A 879 28.09 -10.45 -19.30
C ASP A 879 26.61 -10.10 -19.11
N ILE A 880 26.30 -8.80 -19.10
CA ILE A 880 24.96 -8.27 -18.83
C ILE A 880 24.64 -7.08 -19.75
N ASP A 881 23.50 -7.18 -20.41
CA ASP A 881 22.84 -6.05 -21.07
C ASP A 881 21.64 -5.61 -20.22
N ALA A 882 21.91 -4.73 -19.25
CA ALA A 882 20.90 -4.22 -18.32
C ALA A 882 19.85 -3.32 -19.01
N GLN A 883 20.11 -2.82 -20.22
CA GLN A 883 19.12 -2.05 -20.99
C GLN A 883 18.06 -2.97 -21.61
N ARG A 884 18.47 -4.18 -22.01
CA ARG A 884 17.59 -5.22 -22.56
C ARG A 884 17.13 -6.24 -21.54
N ASN A 885 17.52 -6.10 -20.26
CA ASN A 885 17.31 -7.09 -19.20
C ASN A 885 17.83 -8.47 -19.58
N ALA A 886 18.98 -8.53 -20.25
CA ALA A 886 19.57 -9.78 -20.72
C ALA A 886 20.88 -10.09 -19.99
N VAL A 887 21.11 -11.38 -19.75
CA VAL A 887 22.33 -11.91 -19.15
C VAL A 887 22.90 -13.00 -20.04
N LEU A 888 24.22 -13.03 -20.19
CA LEU A 888 24.94 -14.09 -20.90
C LEU A 888 25.50 -15.08 -19.88
N ILE A 889 25.20 -16.36 -20.11
CA ILE A 889 25.58 -17.46 -19.24
C ILE A 889 26.62 -18.34 -19.96
N ALA A 890 27.80 -18.47 -19.36
CA ALA A 890 28.71 -19.56 -19.69
C ALA A 890 28.15 -20.86 -19.13
N ALA A 891 27.32 -21.53 -19.94
CA ALA A 891 26.61 -22.73 -19.55
C ALA A 891 27.57 -23.94 -19.42
N GLN A 892 27.29 -24.80 -18.44
CA GLN A 892 27.95 -26.10 -18.31
C GLN A 892 27.50 -27.07 -19.43
N GLU A 893 28.10 -28.26 -19.48
CA GLU A 893 27.68 -29.32 -20.41
C GLU A 893 26.21 -29.71 -20.19
N ASN A 894 25.51 -30.14 -21.26
CA ASN A 894 24.10 -30.55 -21.24
C ASN A 894 23.06 -29.44 -21.02
N VAL A 895 23.15 -28.36 -21.81
CA VAL A 895 22.13 -27.30 -21.88
C VAL A 895 20.75 -27.88 -22.25
N PRO A 896 19.67 -27.57 -21.51
CA PRO A 896 18.31 -28.03 -21.83
C PRO A 896 17.78 -27.44 -23.15
N ASN A 897 16.59 -27.89 -23.56
CA ASN A 897 15.85 -27.16 -24.59
C ASN A 897 15.61 -25.72 -24.11
N LEU A 898 16.08 -24.72 -24.86
CA LEU A 898 15.96 -23.32 -24.45
C LEU A 898 14.51 -22.84 -24.43
N GLU A 899 13.64 -23.41 -25.27
CA GLU A 899 12.22 -23.08 -25.26
C GLU A 899 11.54 -23.49 -23.94
N SER A 900 12.01 -24.56 -23.29
CA SER A 900 11.44 -25.00 -22.01
C SER A 900 11.83 -24.09 -20.84
N LEU A 901 12.76 -23.16 -21.03
CA LEU A 901 13.13 -22.16 -20.02
C LEU A 901 12.17 -20.98 -20.00
N VAL A 902 11.45 -20.69 -21.09
CA VAL A 902 10.55 -19.53 -21.16
C VAL A 902 9.38 -19.73 -20.19
N GLY A 903 9.15 -18.74 -19.34
CA GLY A 903 8.18 -18.77 -18.25
C GLY A 903 8.68 -19.44 -16.96
N GLN A 904 9.86 -20.06 -16.96
CA GLN A 904 10.44 -20.64 -15.75
C GLN A 904 11.08 -19.57 -14.87
N ALA A 905 11.02 -19.80 -13.56
CA ALA A 905 11.82 -19.07 -12.59
C ALA A 905 13.25 -19.61 -12.57
N VAL A 906 14.23 -18.73 -12.56
CA VAL A 906 15.65 -19.05 -12.43
C VAL A 906 16.24 -18.32 -11.25
N HIS A 907 17.24 -18.93 -10.61
CA HIS A 907 17.92 -18.35 -9.46
C HIS A 907 19.30 -17.83 -9.86
N PHE A 908 19.63 -16.61 -9.44
CA PHE A 908 21.00 -16.12 -9.50
C PHE A 908 21.53 -16.00 -8.08
N SER A 909 22.75 -16.48 -7.83
CA SER A 909 23.32 -16.52 -6.49
C SER A 909 24.81 -16.19 -6.45
N ASN A 910 25.20 -15.62 -5.31
CA ASN A 910 26.59 -15.40 -4.92
C ASN A 910 26.74 -15.62 -3.41
N ASP A 911 27.93 -15.39 -2.86
CA ASP A 911 28.23 -15.63 -1.44
C ASP A 911 27.36 -14.83 -0.46
N SER A 912 26.66 -13.79 -0.92
CA SER A 912 25.90 -12.87 -0.07
C SER A 912 24.39 -12.96 -0.25
N ARG A 913 23.90 -13.46 -1.39
CA ARG A 913 22.45 -13.49 -1.67
C ARG A 913 22.08 -14.45 -2.79
N ARG A 914 20.78 -14.75 -2.85
CA ARG A 914 20.08 -15.36 -3.98
C ARG A 914 18.95 -14.44 -4.42
N THR A 915 18.64 -14.45 -5.71
CA THR A 915 17.48 -13.76 -6.27
C THR A 915 16.84 -14.57 -7.39
N THR A 916 15.56 -14.34 -7.65
CA THR A 916 14.76 -15.10 -8.60
C THR A 916 14.21 -14.22 -9.70
N HIS A 917 14.33 -14.67 -10.95
CA HIS A 917 13.82 -13.97 -12.13
C HIS A 917 13.03 -14.91 -13.04
N THR A 918 12.04 -14.36 -13.74
CA THR A 918 11.31 -15.13 -14.78
C THR A 918 11.97 -14.93 -16.14
N VAL A 919 12.25 -16.03 -16.85
CA VAL A 919 12.81 -15.98 -18.22
C VAL A 919 11.69 -15.70 -19.22
N VAL A 920 11.86 -14.68 -20.08
CA VAL A 920 10.92 -14.36 -21.16
C VAL A 920 11.44 -14.74 -22.55
N ALA A 921 12.75 -14.90 -22.69
CA ALA A 921 13.37 -15.44 -23.89
C ALA A 921 14.72 -16.09 -23.56
N ALA A 922 15.09 -17.12 -24.30
CA ALA A 922 16.40 -17.78 -24.20
C ALA A 922 16.95 -18.06 -25.60
N ALA A 923 18.24 -17.78 -25.81
CA ALA A 923 18.89 -17.97 -27.10
C ALA A 923 20.33 -18.49 -26.92
N ARG A 924 20.76 -19.38 -27.82
CA ARG A 924 22.17 -19.80 -27.88
C ARG A 924 22.96 -18.76 -28.67
N THR A 925 24.08 -18.33 -28.12
CA THR A 925 25.03 -17.43 -28.77
C THR A 925 26.35 -18.17 -29.03
N GLY A 926 27.29 -17.55 -29.74
CA GLY A 926 28.64 -18.11 -29.90
C GLY A 926 29.42 -18.21 -28.57
N GLU A 927 28.97 -17.50 -27.54
CA GLU A 927 29.66 -17.33 -26.27
C GLU A 927 28.95 -18.04 -25.09
N GLY A 928 27.74 -18.55 -25.28
CA GLY A 928 26.97 -19.22 -24.23
C GLY A 928 25.46 -19.25 -24.48
N VAL A 929 24.69 -19.12 -23.41
CA VAL A 929 23.23 -18.99 -23.44
C VAL A 929 22.84 -17.61 -22.94
N GLN A 930 22.15 -16.83 -23.76
CA GLN A 930 21.58 -15.55 -23.36
C GLN A 930 20.16 -15.76 -22.83
N LEU A 931 19.89 -15.29 -21.63
CA LEU A 931 18.55 -15.22 -21.04
C LEU A 931 18.07 -13.77 -21.03
N THR A 932 16.85 -13.52 -21.48
CA THR A 932 16.14 -12.25 -21.27
C THR A 932 15.17 -12.44 -20.11
N LEU A 933 15.23 -11.55 -19.13
CA LEU A 933 14.49 -11.62 -17.89
C LEU A 933 13.31 -10.65 -17.91
N ARG A 934 12.23 -11.01 -17.22
CA ARG A 934 11.01 -10.17 -17.14
C ARG A 934 11.24 -8.87 -16.37
N ASP A 935 12.04 -8.92 -15.31
CA ASP A 935 12.17 -7.83 -14.33
C ASP A 935 13.23 -6.81 -14.79
N ASP A 936 13.28 -5.62 -14.17
CA ASP A 936 14.34 -4.64 -14.49
C ASP A 936 15.62 -4.98 -13.73
N LEU A 937 16.72 -5.19 -14.45
CA LEU A 937 18.00 -5.47 -13.81
C LEU A 937 18.57 -4.24 -13.07
N ARG A 938 18.08 -3.03 -13.37
CA ARG A 938 18.45 -1.81 -12.64
C ARG A 938 17.52 -1.59 -11.45
N VAL A 939 18.11 -1.66 -10.26
CA VAL A 939 17.40 -1.65 -8.96
C VAL A 939 17.83 -0.53 -8.03
N GLY A 940 18.69 0.36 -8.55
CA GLY A 940 19.03 1.61 -7.90
C GLY A 940 19.72 2.54 -8.89
N ARG A 941 19.63 3.83 -8.64
CA ARG A 941 20.31 4.89 -9.38
C ARG A 941 20.85 5.91 -8.38
N LEU A 942 22.09 6.33 -8.54
CA LEU A 942 22.74 7.25 -7.62
C LEU A 942 23.58 8.29 -8.37
N ARG A 943 23.60 9.53 -7.88
CA ARG A 943 24.53 10.57 -8.34
C ARG A 943 25.80 10.48 -7.51
N LEU A 944 26.96 10.36 -8.15
CA LEU A 944 28.23 10.23 -7.44
C LEU A 944 28.76 11.59 -7.00
N ASP A 945 29.13 11.71 -5.71
CA ASP A 945 29.89 12.85 -5.17
C ASP A 945 31.39 12.57 -5.21
N ALA A 946 31.79 11.34 -4.88
CA ALA A 946 33.18 10.94 -4.83
C ALA A 946 33.35 9.48 -5.26
N VAL A 947 34.50 9.19 -5.87
CA VAL A 947 34.90 7.87 -6.35
C VAL A 947 36.29 7.57 -5.79
N GLU A 948 36.38 6.53 -4.98
CA GLU A 948 37.62 5.94 -4.46
C GLU A 948 37.70 4.50 -4.97
N ALA A 949 38.88 3.88 -4.92
CA ALA A 949 39.06 2.51 -5.40
C ALA A 949 38.09 1.51 -4.73
N GLU A 950 37.87 1.62 -3.42
CA GLU A 950 37.03 0.67 -2.67
C GLU A 950 35.65 1.23 -2.30
N ARG A 951 35.35 2.48 -2.69
CA ARG A 951 34.18 3.20 -2.17
C ARG A 951 33.63 4.20 -3.18
N LEU A 952 32.32 4.19 -3.33
CA LEU A 952 31.56 5.26 -3.97
C LEU A 952 30.79 6.04 -2.90
N THR A 953 30.72 7.36 -3.06
CA THR A 953 29.91 8.23 -2.19
C THR A 953 28.85 8.92 -3.03
N SER A 954 27.64 8.99 -2.50
CA SER A 954 26.50 9.61 -3.15
C SER A 954 25.64 10.34 -2.12
N PRO A 955 25.02 11.48 -2.47
CA PRO A 955 24.03 12.13 -1.63
C PRO A 955 22.65 11.47 -1.78
N THR A 956 22.50 10.51 -2.69
CA THR A 956 21.19 9.95 -3.05
C THR A 956 20.58 9.08 -1.97
N GLY A 957 19.29 9.31 -1.72
CA GLY A 957 18.44 8.47 -0.90
C GLY A 957 18.30 7.07 -1.51
N LEU A 958 18.61 6.04 -0.72
CA LEU A 958 18.62 4.64 -1.13
C LEU A 958 17.78 3.82 -0.14
N ALA A 959 16.45 3.90 -0.26
CA ALA A 959 15.51 3.22 0.64
C ALA A 959 15.75 1.69 0.71
N PHE A 960 16.23 1.09 -0.39
CA PHE A 960 16.58 -0.33 -0.48
C PHE A 960 18.01 -0.67 -0.01
N ALA A 961 18.69 0.23 0.70
CA ALA A 961 20.08 0.00 1.16
C ALA A 961 20.26 -1.32 1.92
N ALA A 962 19.26 -1.75 2.71
CA ALA A 962 19.30 -2.99 3.49
C ALA A 962 19.43 -4.25 2.63
N VAL A 963 18.93 -4.22 1.39
CA VAL A 963 18.95 -5.38 0.50
C VAL A 963 20.10 -5.31 -0.51
N TYR A 964 20.80 -4.18 -0.68
CA TYR A 964 21.82 -4.00 -1.72
C TYR A 964 23.12 -4.79 -1.54
N ARG A 965 23.33 -5.45 -0.41
CA ARG A 965 24.50 -6.33 -0.21
C ARG A 965 24.52 -7.45 -1.27
N GLY A 966 25.68 -7.66 -1.90
CA GLY A 966 25.85 -8.68 -2.95
C GLY A 966 25.22 -8.31 -4.31
N ARG A 967 24.79 -7.06 -4.51
CA ARG A 967 24.46 -6.48 -5.83
C ARG A 967 25.70 -5.86 -6.46
N TYR A 968 25.54 -5.15 -7.57
CA TYR A 968 26.67 -4.57 -8.31
C TYR A 968 26.45 -3.08 -8.56
N ALA A 969 27.47 -2.25 -8.34
CA ALA A 969 27.50 -0.90 -8.89
C ALA A 969 27.93 -0.97 -10.36
N ALA A 970 27.27 -0.22 -11.23
CA ALA A 970 27.65 -0.05 -12.63
C ALA A 970 27.79 1.44 -12.99
N SER A 971 28.80 1.77 -13.80
CA SER A 971 28.96 3.14 -14.33
C SER A 971 27.77 3.52 -15.23
N ASP A 972 27.56 4.82 -15.46
CA ASP A 972 26.46 5.33 -16.32
C ASP A 972 26.46 4.71 -17.73
N ASP A 973 27.65 4.48 -18.29
CA ASP A 973 27.84 3.83 -19.59
C ASP A 973 27.79 2.29 -19.53
N LEU A 974 27.56 1.72 -18.35
CA LEU A 974 27.52 0.29 -18.04
C LEU A 974 28.80 -0.50 -18.42
N ARG A 975 29.94 0.18 -18.61
CA ARG A 975 31.20 -0.46 -19.01
C ARG A 975 32.05 -0.96 -17.84
N SER A 976 31.82 -0.45 -16.63
CA SER A 976 32.48 -0.91 -15.42
C SER A 976 31.44 -1.36 -14.42
N ILE A 977 31.58 -2.59 -13.93
CA ILE A 977 30.69 -3.21 -12.95
C ILE A 977 31.54 -3.70 -11.78
N ALA A 978 31.10 -3.44 -10.55
CA ALA A 978 31.81 -3.85 -9.33
C ALA A 978 30.84 -4.37 -8.27
N PRO A 979 31.11 -5.54 -7.64
CA PRO A 979 30.27 -6.10 -6.59
C PRO A 979 30.23 -5.20 -5.34
N LEU A 980 29.07 -5.17 -4.68
CA LEU A 980 28.80 -4.39 -3.47
C LEU A 980 28.96 -5.24 -2.22
N ASP A 981 29.69 -4.73 -1.24
CA ASP A 981 29.80 -5.32 0.11
C ASP A 981 28.77 -4.70 1.06
N GLN A 982 28.62 -3.38 1.04
CA GLN A 982 27.73 -2.67 1.96
C GLN A 982 27.24 -1.35 1.37
N VAL A 983 25.97 -1.02 1.64
CA VAL A 983 25.40 0.31 1.37
C VAL A 983 24.86 0.88 2.67
N ARG A 984 25.35 2.06 3.08
CA ARG A 984 24.87 2.74 4.29
C ARG A 984 24.97 4.25 4.14
N ARG A 985 23.81 4.94 4.22
CA ARG A 985 23.71 6.41 4.21
C ARG A 985 24.53 7.05 3.07
N GLY A 986 24.30 6.61 1.84
CA GLY A 986 25.00 7.14 0.66
C GLY A 986 26.47 6.73 0.52
N ARG A 987 27.01 5.91 1.44
CA ARG A 987 28.33 5.29 1.31
C ARG A 987 28.16 3.88 0.78
N ILE A 988 28.74 3.63 -0.39
CA ILE A 988 28.68 2.35 -1.09
C ILE A 988 30.09 1.76 -1.05
N ARG A 989 30.26 0.69 -0.28
CA ARG A 989 31.51 -0.07 -0.22
C ARG A 989 31.49 -1.16 -1.27
N LEU A 990 32.55 -1.23 -2.06
CA LEU A 990 32.76 -2.27 -3.05
C LEU A 990 33.43 -3.48 -2.39
N LYS A 991 33.08 -4.69 -2.83
CA LYS A 991 33.72 -5.94 -2.38
C LYS A 991 35.16 -6.01 -2.87
N ASP A 992 35.39 -5.57 -4.11
CA ASP A 992 36.72 -5.51 -4.74
C ASP A 992 37.06 -4.07 -5.16
N PRO A 993 38.32 -3.64 -5.07
CA PRO A 993 38.73 -2.33 -5.55
C PRO A 993 38.53 -2.18 -7.07
N LEU A 994 38.08 -1.00 -7.51
CA LEU A 994 38.03 -0.63 -8.92
C LEU A 994 39.44 -0.64 -9.53
N SER A 995 39.56 -1.30 -10.68
CA SER A 995 40.73 -1.19 -11.54
C SER A 995 40.93 0.26 -12.01
N GLU A 996 42.12 0.59 -12.52
CA GLU A 996 42.38 1.92 -13.11
C GLU A 996 41.37 2.25 -14.22
N GLN A 997 41.03 1.26 -15.05
CA GLN A 997 40.01 1.42 -16.08
C GLN A 997 38.62 1.64 -15.47
N GLY A 998 38.26 0.92 -14.40
CA GLY A 998 36.99 1.10 -13.71
C GLY A 998 36.85 2.50 -13.10
N GLN A 999 37.91 3.02 -12.49
CA GLN A 999 37.96 4.40 -11.97
C GLN A 999 37.84 5.45 -13.08
N ALA A 1000 38.17 5.14 -14.34
CA ALA A 1000 37.96 6.04 -15.47
C ALA A 1000 36.49 6.12 -15.92
N HIS A 1001 35.68 5.11 -15.61
CA HIS A 1001 34.24 5.04 -15.93
C HIS A 1001 33.37 5.62 -14.80
N PHE A 1002 33.67 5.33 -13.54
CA PHE A 1002 33.01 5.97 -12.39
C PHE A 1002 33.55 7.39 -12.19
N ARG A 1003 32.68 8.41 -12.23
CA ARG A 1003 33.11 9.81 -12.11
C ARG A 1003 32.21 10.60 -11.17
N ALA A 1004 32.81 11.43 -10.33
CA ALA A 1004 32.07 12.43 -9.56
C ALA A 1004 31.22 13.33 -10.49
N GLY A 1005 30.02 13.66 -10.05
CA GLY A 1005 29.00 14.38 -10.82
C GLY A 1005 28.27 13.55 -11.88
N LYS A 1006 28.62 12.28 -12.09
CA LYS A 1006 27.90 11.36 -12.99
C LYS A 1006 27.00 10.41 -12.22
N ASP A 1007 26.03 9.84 -12.93
CA ASP A 1007 25.19 8.79 -12.37
C ASP A 1007 25.94 7.45 -12.34
N ALA A 1008 25.46 6.57 -11.48
CA ALA A 1008 25.77 5.15 -11.47
C ALA A 1008 24.48 4.37 -11.18
N TRP A 1009 24.49 3.11 -11.56
CA TRP A 1009 23.38 2.18 -11.38
C TRP A 1009 23.74 1.14 -10.33
N ILE A 1010 22.71 0.60 -9.67
CA ILE A 1010 22.82 -0.65 -8.91
C ILE A 1010 22.11 -1.71 -9.74
N LEU A 1011 22.84 -2.77 -10.08
CA LEU A 1011 22.35 -3.91 -10.83
C LEU A 1011 22.04 -5.07 -9.90
N ASP A 1012 20.96 -5.78 -10.20
CA ASP A 1012 20.53 -6.91 -9.40
C ASP A 1012 21.34 -8.18 -9.70
N VAL A 1013 21.73 -8.41 -10.95
CA VAL A 1013 22.60 -9.51 -11.36
C VAL A 1013 23.92 -8.92 -11.89
N GLY A 1014 25.02 -9.63 -11.72
CA GLY A 1014 26.37 -9.21 -12.15
C GLY A 1014 27.22 -10.36 -12.70
N PRO A 1015 28.29 -10.06 -13.45
CA PRO A 1015 29.28 -11.07 -13.83
C PRO A 1015 29.84 -11.80 -12.61
N GLY A 1016 29.91 -13.13 -12.69
CA GLY A 1016 30.34 -14.02 -11.61
C GLY A 1016 29.20 -14.61 -10.76
N ASP A 1017 27.98 -14.08 -10.85
CA ASP A 1017 26.80 -14.75 -10.27
C ASP A 1017 26.60 -16.12 -10.89
N ARG A 1018 26.18 -17.09 -10.08
CA ARG A 1018 25.86 -18.46 -10.51
C ARG A 1018 24.38 -18.58 -10.81
N LEU A 1019 24.07 -19.17 -11.96
CA LEU A 1019 22.74 -19.63 -12.33
C LEU A 1019 22.50 -21.05 -11.79
#